data_AF-A0A9I9DQS5-F1
#
_entry.id   AF-A0A9I9DQS5-F1
#
_cell.length_a   1.000
_cell.length_b   1.000
_cell.length_c   1.000
_cell.angle_alpha   90.00
_cell.angle_beta   90.00
_cell.angle_gamma   90.00
#
_symmetry.space_group_name_H-M   'P 1'
#
loop_
_entity.id
_entity.type
_entity.pdbx_description
1 polymer ?
#
loop_
_entity_poly.entity_id
_entity_poly.type
_entity_poly.pdbx_seq_one_letter_code
_entity_poly.pdbx_strand_id
1 'polypeptide(L)'
;MASTSSAALSQAVLPRTISHHASNPSADRVSLSSRSLPTFSGLKSINSAAVAASSRRNRPSRSRCGVVRASVAETLDKTTETSLIEKSVNTIRFLSIDAVEKANSGHPGLPMGCAPMGHVLYDEEEDLKNFRQWESRTPGHPENFETPGIEVTTGPLGQGVANAVGLALAEKHLAARFNKPDNEIVDHYTLKKLIRYLSTLVSSQRHWSRHTPQGAALEAEWNAKFAEYEKKYAEEAAELKSIISGKLPAGWEKALPTYTPESPADATRNLSQQNLNALAKVLPGFLGGSADLASSNMTLLKSFGNFQKDTPEERNLRFGVREHGMGAICNGIALHSPGLIPYCATFFVFTDYMRAAIRISALSQAGVIYVMTHDSIGLGEDGPTHQPIEHLASFRAMPNILMLRPADGNETAGAYKVAVLNRKRPSILALSRQKLPNLPGTSIEGVEKGGYILSDNSSGNKPDVILIGTGSELEIAAKAAEELRKEGKAVRLVSFVSWELFNEQSDAYKESVLPAAVSARVSIEAGTTFGWEKIVGSKGKAIGIDRFGASAPAGKIYKEFGITVEAVIAAAKQVISGKLYAGPEVDVWSCGVILYALLCGTLPFDDENIPNLFKKIKGGIYTLPSHLSSGARELIPSMLVVDPMKRITIPEIRQHPWFQAHLPRYLAVPPPDTMQQAKKIDEDILQEVVKMGFDRNQLVESLRNRIQNEATVAYYLLLDNRFRVSSGYLGAEFQETMETGFNRMHPGDPTNPAVGHRLPGYMDYQGMGLRSQFPVERKWALGLQSRAHPREIMTEVLKALRELNVAWKKIGHYNMKCRWLPGIPGHHEGMINNPVHSNHYFGDESTIIENDGVVKSPNVIKFEVQ
;
A
#
# COMPACT_ATOMS: atom_id res chain seq x y z
N MET A 1 2.49 -7.81 -33.91
CA MET A 1 1.37 -7.02 -34.47
C MET A 1 1.24 -5.72 -33.68
N ALA A 2 2.01 -4.69 -34.07
CA ALA A 2 1.88 -3.31 -33.59
C ALA A 2 2.76 -2.42 -34.48
N SER A 3 2.36 -2.25 -35.74
CA SER A 3 3.10 -1.44 -36.71
C SER A 3 2.15 -0.84 -37.74
N THR A 4 1.05 -0.23 -37.30
CA THR A 4 0.13 0.53 -38.17
C THR A 4 -0.74 1.46 -37.32
N SER A 5 -0.21 2.57 -36.81
CA SER A 5 -1.06 3.65 -36.25
C SER A 5 -0.38 5.02 -36.14
N SER A 6 0.72 5.28 -36.84
CA SER A 6 1.44 6.57 -36.76
C SER A 6 1.22 7.50 -37.95
N ALA A 7 0.47 7.10 -38.98
CA ALA A 7 0.30 7.85 -40.23
C ALA A 7 -1.04 8.61 -40.37
N ALA A 8 -1.90 8.63 -39.35
CA ALA A 8 -3.26 9.18 -39.44
C ALA A 8 -3.54 10.36 -38.50
N LEU A 9 -2.54 11.19 -38.18
CA LEU A 9 -2.74 12.37 -37.30
C LEU A 9 -2.33 13.72 -37.91
N SER A 10 -2.15 13.81 -39.23
CA SER A 10 -1.85 15.09 -39.91
C SER A 10 -2.99 15.66 -40.76
N GLN A 11 -4.21 15.13 -40.70
CA GLN A 11 -5.38 15.70 -41.36
C GLN A 11 -6.67 15.55 -40.52
N ALA A 12 -6.82 16.37 -39.48
CA ALA A 12 -8.14 16.63 -38.88
C ALA A 12 -8.08 17.84 -37.91
N VAL A 13 -7.95 19.05 -38.44
CA VAL A 13 -8.27 20.28 -37.68
C VAL A 13 -9.11 21.18 -38.59
N LEU A 14 -10.43 21.08 -38.48
CA LEU A 14 -11.45 22.12 -38.77
C LEU A 14 -12.80 21.63 -38.19
N PRO A 15 -13.66 22.52 -37.65
CA PRO A 15 -14.65 22.18 -36.64
C PRO A 15 -15.92 21.58 -37.26
N ARG A 16 -16.43 20.48 -36.68
CA ARG A 16 -17.79 20.00 -36.92
C ARG A 16 -18.66 20.24 -35.70
N THR A 17 -19.64 21.11 -35.88
CA THR A 17 -20.84 21.28 -35.08
C THR A 17 -21.60 19.95 -34.95
N ILE A 18 -22.02 19.60 -33.74
CA ILE A 18 -22.94 18.48 -33.49
C ILE A 18 -24.18 18.99 -32.77
N SER A 19 -25.32 18.63 -33.34
CA SER A 19 -26.70 18.84 -32.91
C SER A 19 -27.04 18.06 -31.64
N HIS A 20 -27.73 18.71 -30.69
CA HIS A 20 -28.43 18.04 -29.60
C HIS A 20 -29.90 17.81 -29.96
N HIS A 21 -30.35 16.56 -29.90
CA HIS A 21 -31.76 16.21 -29.72
C HIS A 21 -31.96 15.69 -28.30
N ALA A 22 -32.98 16.25 -27.63
CA ALA A 22 -33.34 16.03 -26.24
C ALA A 22 -34.43 14.96 -26.07
N SER A 23 -34.48 14.37 -24.87
CA SER A 23 -35.73 13.89 -24.25
C SER A 23 -35.65 14.00 -22.71
N ASN A 24 -36.55 14.82 -22.17
CA ASN A 24 -36.88 15.14 -20.76
C ASN A 24 -37.78 14.04 -20.13
N PRO A 25 -38.26 14.07 -18.84
CA PRO A 25 -38.62 15.21 -17.96
C PRO A 25 -38.17 15.03 -16.47
N SER A 26 -38.38 15.88 -15.45
CA SER A 26 -39.41 16.87 -15.04
C SER A 26 -38.80 17.77 -13.93
N ALA A 27 -38.75 19.10 -14.08
CA ALA A 27 -39.72 20.11 -13.62
C ALA A 27 -39.57 20.57 -12.14
N ASP A 28 -38.97 21.75 -11.95
CA ASP A 28 -39.52 22.78 -11.05
C ASP A 28 -39.29 24.18 -11.64
N ARG A 29 -40.35 24.99 -11.57
CA ARG A 29 -40.54 26.31 -12.23
C ARG A 29 -40.05 27.44 -11.34
N VAL A 30 -39.40 28.48 -11.90
CA VAL A 30 -39.70 29.91 -11.65
C VAL A 30 -39.35 30.75 -12.89
N SER A 31 -40.25 31.66 -13.27
CA SER A 31 -40.20 32.56 -14.44
C SER A 31 -39.36 33.82 -14.22
N LEU A 32 -38.84 34.46 -15.29
CA LEU A 32 -39.16 35.86 -15.67
C LEU A 32 -38.44 36.37 -16.95
N SER A 33 -39.25 37.00 -17.80
CA SER A 33 -39.04 38.06 -18.81
C SER A 33 -37.94 38.01 -19.89
N SER A 34 -38.43 37.87 -21.12
CA SER A 34 -37.83 38.26 -22.41
C SER A 34 -37.77 39.76 -22.65
N ARG A 35 -36.72 40.25 -23.34
CA ARG A 35 -36.81 41.28 -24.42
C ARG A 35 -35.58 41.24 -25.32
N SER A 36 -35.86 41.43 -26.60
CA SER A 36 -35.10 41.16 -27.83
C SER A 36 -34.20 42.31 -28.32
N LEU A 37 -33.19 41.99 -29.14
CA LEU A 37 -32.41 42.90 -29.99
C LEU A 37 -32.61 42.55 -31.49
N PRO A 38 -32.47 43.50 -32.43
CA PRO A 38 -32.89 43.34 -33.81
C PRO A 38 -31.77 42.96 -34.80
N THR A 39 -32.25 42.47 -35.94
CA THR A 39 -31.64 41.98 -37.18
C THR A 39 -30.96 43.04 -38.07
N PHE A 40 -29.98 42.60 -38.89
CA PHE A 40 -29.71 43.18 -40.21
C PHE A 40 -29.28 42.10 -41.22
N SER A 41 -29.63 42.30 -42.49
CA SER A 41 -29.67 41.30 -43.58
C SER A 41 -29.11 41.86 -44.90
N GLY A 42 -28.74 40.96 -45.83
CA GLY A 42 -28.53 41.19 -47.28
C GLY A 42 -27.07 41.39 -47.71
N LEU A 43 -26.56 40.92 -48.87
CA LEU A 43 -27.14 40.32 -50.08
C LEU A 43 -26.07 39.59 -50.94
N LYS A 44 -26.48 38.43 -51.46
CA LYS A 44 -26.19 37.64 -52.70
C LYS A 44 -25.05 37.99 -53.70
N SER A 45 -24.21 36.98 -53.97
CA SER A 45 -23.95 36.19 -55.22
C SER A 45 -24.08 36.82 -56.63
N ILE A 46 -23.13 36.48 -57.54
CA ILE A 46 -23.35 35.72 -58.81
C ILE A 46 -22.01 35.36 -59.51
N ASN A 47 -21.97 34.16 -60.11
CA ASN A 47 -20.93 33.53 -60.94
C ASN A 47 -20.85 34.09 -62.39
N SER A 48 -19.70 33.90 -63.08
CA SER A 48 -19.52 33.00 -64.25
C SER A 48 -18.53 33.46 -65.35
N ALA A 49 -17.74 32.46 -65.81
CA ALA A 49 -17.27 32.13 -67.17
C ALA A 49 -16.26 33.01 -67.99
N ALA A 50 -15.08 32.38 -68.18
CA ALA A 50 -14.19 32.23 -69.33
C ALA A 50 -14.50 32.86 -70.72
N VAL A 51 -13.44 33.27 -71.46
CA VAL A 51 -12.93 32.69 -72.74
C VAL A 51 -12.07 33.69 -73.56
N ALA A 52 -10.98 33.15 -74.14
CA ALA A 52 -10.27 33.47 -75.39
C ALA A 52 -9.18 34.56 -75.51
N ALA A 53 -8.06 34.04 -76.05
CA ALA A 53 -6.87 34.65 -76.64
C ALA A 53 -7.11 35.58 -77.84
N SER A 54 -6.16 36.50 -78.13
CA SER A 54 -5.28 36.38 -79.31
C SER A 54 -4.19 37.47 -79.42
N SER A 55 -3.06 37.05 -80.02
CA SER A 55 -2.23 37.76 -81.01
C SER A 55 -1.12 38.78 -80.57
N ARG A 56 0.10 38.22 -80.60
CA ARG A 56 1.39 38.72 -81.10
C ARG A 56 1.48 40.13 -81.72
N ARG A 57 2.57 40.85 -81.36
CA ARG A 57 3.44 41.58 -82.31
C ARG A 57 4.92 41.54 -81.90
N ASN A 58 5.75 41.13 -82.87
CA ASN A 58 7.22 41.10 -82.88
C ASN A 58 7.81 42.48 -83.22
N ARG A 59 8.98 42.84 -82.65
CA ARG A 59 10.18 43.43 -83.32
C ARG A 59 11.34 43.71 -82.32
N PRO A 60 12.61 43.92 -82.77
CA PRO A 60 13.70 42.97 -82.49
C PRO A 60 14.92 43.50 -81.72
N SER A 61 15.74 42.52 -81.29
CA SER A 61 17.16 42.49 -80.91
C SER A 61 17.96 43.78 -80.67
N ARG A 62 18.59 43.84 -79.48
CA ARG A 62 20.00 44.25 -79.34
C ARG A 62 20.74 43.25 -78.46
N SER A 63 21.82 42.71 -79.02
CA SER A 63 22.81 41.87 -78.38
C SER A 63 23.59 42.62 -77.31
N ARG A 64 23.69 42.07 -76.10
CA ARG A 64 24.88 42.21 -75.26
C ARG A 64 25.23 40.85 -74.64
N CYS A 65 26.35 40.33 -75.10
CA CYS A 65 27.09 39.24 -74.49
C CYS A 65 27.62 39.68 -73.13
N GLY A 66 27.51 38.79 -72.13
CA GLY A 66 28.41 38.75 -70.98
C GLY A 66 27.78 38.94 -69.60
N VAL A 67 27.12 37.90 -69.06
CA VAL A 67 27.28 37.40 -67.67
C VAL A 67 26.77 35.94 -67.64
N VAL A 68 27.62 34.96 -67.97
CA VAL A 68 27.25 33.51 -67.84
C VAL A 68 28.17 32.76 -66.87
N ARG A 69 29.21 33.41 -66.30
CA ARG A 69 30.10 32.74 -65.34
C ARG A 69 29.69 32.89 -63.87
N ALA A 70 28.96 33.93 -63.49
CA ALA A 70 28.52 34.13 -62.10
C ALA A 70 27.36 33.21 -61.71
N SER A 71 26.39 32.99 -62.61
CA SER A 71 25.25 32.12 -62.33
C SER A 71 25.63 30.65 -62.26
N VAL A 72 26.63 30.21 -63.05
CA VAL A 72 27.15 28.83 -63.05
C VAL A 72 27.98 28.57 -61.80
N ALA A 73 28.75 29.54 -61.29
CA ALA A 73 29.45 29.42 -60.01
C ALA A 73 28.47 29.35 -58.82
N GLU A 74 27.42 30.21 -58.79
CA GLU A 74 26.36 30.15 -57.77
C GLU A 74 25.51 28.87 -57.85
N THR A 75 25.27 28.32 -59.05
CA THR A 75 24.57 27.04 -59.19
C THR A 75 25.48 25.88 -58.82
N LEU A 76 26.76 25.86 -59.20
CA LEU A 76 27.70 24.82 -58.75
C LEU A 76 27.88 24.85 -57.23
N ASP A 77 28.00 26.03 -56.60
CA ASP A 77 28.13 26.13 -55.14
C ASP A 77 26.89 25.57 -54.44
N LYS A 78 25.69 25.98 -54.88
CA LYS A 78 24.42 25.43 -54.35
C LYS A 78 24.30 23.91 -54.56
N THR A 79 24.69 23.40 -55.72
CA THR A 79 24.59 21.96 -56.02
C THR A 79 25.58 21.14 -55.19
N THR A 80 26.78 21.68 -54.95
CA THR A 80 27.82 21.05 -54.12
C THR A 80 27.40 21.05 -52.64
N GLU A 81 26.78 22.14 -52.18
CA GLU A 81 26.25 22.32 -50.82
C GLU A 81 25.07 21.37 -50.53
N THR A 82 24.11 21.26 -51.46
CA THR A 82 23.00 20.29 -51.37
C THR A 82 23.53 18.84 -51.32
N SER A 83 24.56 18.51 -52.11
CA SER A 83 25.14 17.16 -52.10
C SER A 83 25.86 16.83 -50.78
N LEU A 84 26.49 17.82 -50.14
CA LEU A 84 27.17 17.64 -48.86
C LEU A 84 26.16 17.46 -47.73
N ILE A 85 25.08 18.23 -47.74
CA ILE A 85 24.00 18.10 -46.75
C ILE A 85 23.31 16.74 -46.88
N GLU A 86 22.99 16.31 -48.10
CA GLU A 86 22.39 14.99 -48.30
C GLU A 86 23.33 13.86 -47.87
N LYS A 87 24.64 13.99 -48.14
CA LYS A 87 25.65 13.08 -47.61
C LYS A 87 25.67 13.06 -46.09
N SER A 88 25.69 14.21 -45.42
CA SER A 88 25.75 14.27 -43.96
C SER A 88 24.45 13.82 -43.28
N VAL A 89 23.29 14.11 -43.87
CA VAL A 89 22.00 13.52 -43.45
C VAL A 89 22.07 12.00 -43.55
N ASN A 90 22.55 11.48 -44.68
CA ASN A 90 22.71 10.05 -44.84
C ASN A 90 23.79 9.49 -43.90
N THR A 91 24.86 10.23 -43.61
CA THR A 91 25.85 9.87 -42.59
C THR A 91 25.19 9.72 -41.23
N ILE A 92 24.28 10.62 -40.83
CA ILE A 92 23.53 10.44 -39.57
C ILE A 92 22.59 9.25 -39.62
N ARG A 93 21.92 9.00 -40.75
CA ARG A 93 21.10 7.79 -40.92
C ARG A 93 21.93 6.54 -40.74
N PHE A 94 23.05 6.45 -41.46
CA PHE A 94 23.90 5.27 -41.47
C PHE A 94 24.71 5.13 -40.18
N LEU A 95 25.20 6.21 -39.56
CA LEU A 95 25.78 6.16 -38.21
C LEU A 95 24.74 5.72 -37.18
N SER A 96 23.48 6.17 -37.28
CA SER A 96 22.42 5.70 -36.38
C SER A 96 22.09 4.22 -36.61
N ILE A 97 22.09 3.76 -37.87
CA ILE A 97 21.92 2.35 -38.22
C ILE A 97 23.11 1.54 -37.69
N ASP A 98 24.34 1.93 -38.02
CA ASP A 98 25.58 1.27 -37.62
C ASP A 98 25.75 1.25 -36.11
N ALA A 99 25.36 2.32 -35.39
CA ALA A 99 25.37 2.33 -33.94
C ALA A 99 24.34 1.38 -33.34
N VAL A 100 23.12 1.31 -33.90
CA VAL A 100 22.09 0.35 -33.48
C VAL A 100 22.49 -1.09 -33.79
N GLU A 101 23.06 -1.34 -34.97
CA GLU A 101 23.57 -2.65 -35.41
C GLU A 101 24.75 -3.09 -34.55
N LYS A 102 25.75 -2.22 -34.34
CA LYS A 102 26.92 -2.50 -33.49
C LYS A 102 26.52 -2.75 -32.04
N ALA A 103 25.56 -1.99 -31.50
CA ALA A 103 25.01 -2.23 -30.16
C ALA A 103 24.04 -3.43 -30.12
N ASN A 104 23.66 -3.97 -31.28
CA ASN A 104 22.62 -5.00 -31.44
C ASN A 104 21.30 -4.64 -30.71
N SER A 105 21.01 -3.34 -30.57
CA SER A 105 19.94 -2.81 -29.70
C SER A 105 19.65 -1.33 -29.97
N GLY A 106 18.41 -1.00 -30.34
CA GLY A 106 17.94 0.38 -30.49
C GLY A 106 16.82 0.57 -31.52
N HIS A 107 16.47 1.83 -31.79
CA HIS A 107 15.38 2.19 -32.70
C HIS A 107 15.92 3.02 -33.86
N PRO A 108 16.20 2.44 -35.04
CA PRO A 108 16.80 3.18 -36.15
C PRO A 108 15.76 4.01 -36.91
N GLY A 109 14.47 3.65 -36.83
CA GLY A 109 13.41 4.27 -37.63
C GLY A 109 13.21 5.77 -37.39
N LEU A 110 13.20 6.22 -36.12
CA LEU A 110 13.06 7.64 -35.80
C LEU A 110 14.31 8.44 -36.16
N PRO A 111 15.55 8.02 -35.80
CA PRO A 111 16.78 8.65 -36.29
C PRO A 111 16.84 8.72 -37.82
N MET A 112 16.41 7.67 -38.55
CA MET A 112 16.40 7.70 -40.02
C MET A 112 15.42 8.73 -40.59
N GLY A 113 14.21 8.82 -40.02
CA GLY A 113 13.17 9.78 -40.42
C GLY A 113 13.51 11.21 -40.00
N CYS A 114 14.17 11.38 -38.87
CA CYS A 114 14.56 12.68 -38.30
C CYS A 114 16.00 13.09 -38.62
N ALA A 115 16.80 12.27 -39.32
CA ALA A 115 18.19 12.60 -39.68
C ALA A 115 18.34 13.95 -40.42
N PRO A 116 17.40 14.38 -41.30
CA PRO A 116 17.42 15.74 -41.83
C PRO A 116 17.39 16.81 -40.73
N MET A 117 16.60 16.60 -39.68
CA MET A 117 16.51 17.50 -38.52
C MET A 117 17.71 17.35 -37.57
N GLY A 118 18.21 16.12 -37.36
CA GLY A 118 19.38 15.83 -36.53
C GLY A 118 20.70 16.33 -37.11
N HIS A 119 20.88 16.24 -38.44
CA HIS A 119 22.03 16.80 -39.17
C HIS A 119 22.08 18.29 -39.11
N VAL A 120 20.90 18.88 -39.14
CA VAL A 120 20.79 20.29 -38.89
C VAL A 120 21.34 20.50 -37.46
N LEU A 121 20.91 19.76 -36.41
CA LEU A 121 21.12 20.11 -34.99
C LEU A 121 22.48 19.78 -34.31
N TYR A 122 23.26 18.78 -34.72
CA TYR A 122 24.44 18.30 -33.95
C TYR A 122 25.68 18.00 -34.82
N ASP A 123 26.90 18.24 -34.29
CA ASP A 123 28.18 18.29 -35.04
C ASP A 123 29.34 17.43 -34.47
N GLU A 124 29.15 16.58 -33.45
CA GLU A 124 30.27 15.82 -32.84
C GLU A 124 30.20 14.31 -33.14
N GLU A 125 31.07 13.85 -34.05
CA GLU A 125 31.10 12.47 -34.58
C GLU A 125 31.56 11.41 -33.54
N GLU A 126 32.48 11.77 -32.65
CA GLU A 126 33.12 10.80 -31.75
C GLU A 126 32.19 10.35 -30.61
N ASP A 127 31.42 11.28 -30.04
CA ASP A 127 30.39 10.96 -29.05
C ASP A 127 29.28 10.09 -29.66
N LEU A 128 28.95 10.26 -30.95
CA LEU A 128 27.97 9.44 -31.66
C LEU A 128 28.43 7.98 -31.89
N LYS A 129 29.74 7.75 -32.08
CA LYS A 129 30.30 6.38 -32.22
C LYS A 129 30.12 5.54 -30.95
N ASN A 130 29.96 6.21 -29.81
CA ASN A 130 29.74 5.60 -28.50
C ASN A 130 28.26 5.60 -28.09
N PHE A 131 27.32 5.77 -29.02
CA PHE A 131 25.89 5.73 -28.71
C PHE A 131 25.50 4.45 -27.96
N ARG A 132 24.77 4.62 -26.85
CA ARG A 132 24.31 3.55 -25.94
C ARG A 132 25.43 2.72 -25.30
N GLN A 133 26.68 3.17 -25.38
CA GLN A 133 27.78 2.50 -24.70
C GLN A 133 27.88 2.99 -23.24
N TRP A 134 28.46 2.14 -22.39
CA TRP A 134 28.72 2.47 -20.98
C TRP A 134 29.54 3.77 -20.87
N GLU A 135 29.17 4.65 -19.94
CA GLU A 135 29.81 5.98 -19.71
C GLU A 135 29.81 6.93 -20.92
N SER A 136 28.97 6.66 -21.94
CA SER A 136 28.83 7.53 -23.09
C SER A 136 27.95 8.75 -22.80
N ARG A 137 28.34 9.88 -23.39
CA ARG A 137 27.56 11.13 -23.41
C ARG A 137 26.36 11.09 -24.37
N THR A 138 26.16 9.99 -25.08
CA THR A 138 25.01 9.77 -25.97
C THR A 138 24.20 8.54 -25.51
N PRO A 139 23.48 8.67 -24.37
CA PRO A 139 22.64 7.60 -23.85
C PRO A 139 21.48 7.25 -24.80
N GLY A 140 20.86 6.10 -24.57
CA GLY A 140 19.80 5.58 -25.45
C GLY A 140 18.53 6.43 -25.53
N HIS A 141 18.32 7.32 -24.55
CA HIS A 141 17.33 8.41 -24.54
C HIS A 141 18.01 9.68 -24.01
N PRO A 142 17.57 10.90 -24.37
CA PRO A 142 18.22 12.13 -23.93
C PRO A 142 18.15 12.34 -22.42
N GLU A 143 19.29 12.63 -21.79
CA GLU A 143 19.45 12.86 -20.35
C GLU A 143 20.13 14.22 -20.11
N ASN A 144 19.44 15.17 -19.46
CA ASN A 144 19.90 16.56 -19.35
C ASN A 144 21.13 16.76 -18.45
N PHE A 145 21.39 15.81 -17.56
CA PHE A 145 22.55 15.85 -16.66
C PHE A 145 23.81 15.23 -17.28
N GLU A 146 23.65 14.48 -18.38
CA GLU A 146 24.72 13.73 -19.05
C GLU A 146 25.20 14.44 -20.33
N THR A 147 24.26 14.89 -21.17
CA THR A 147 24.57 15.43 -22.51
C THR A 147 24.35 16.96 -22.55
N PRO A 148 25.39 17.79 -22.74
CA PRO A 148 25.21 19.22 -22.92
C PRO A 148 24.33 19.57 -24.12
N GLY A 149 23.51 20.61 -23.96
CA GLY A 149 22.52 21.02 -24.97
C GLY A 149 21.20 20.24 -24.92
N ILE A 150 21.05 19.27 -24.02
CA ILE A 150 19.76 18.64 -23.72
C ILE A 150 19.12 19.37 -22.53
N GLU A 151 18.05 20.12 -22.82
CA GLU A 151 17.35 20.92 -21.81
C GLU A 151 16.59 20.07 -20.77
N VAL A 152 16.00 18.96 -21.21
CA VAL A 152 15.14 18.11 -20.37
C VAL A 152 15.38 16.64 -20.69
N THR A 153 15.42 15.80 -19.65
CA THR A 153 15.42 14.34 -19.85
C THR A 153 14.09 13.89 -20.45
N THR A 154 14.15 13.10 -21.52
CA THR A 154 12.97 12.54 -22.19
C THR A 154 13.13 11.03 -22.42
N GLY A 155 12.08 10.37 -22.90
CA GLY A 155 12.02 8.91 -23.02
C GLY A 155 10.64 8.40 -22.64
N PRO A 156 10.15 8.67 -21.42
CA PRO A 156 8.74 8.50 -21.08
C PRO A 156 7.87 9.42 -21.93
N LEU A 157 7.06 8.82 -22.80
CA LEU A 157 6.24 9.53 -23.77
C LEU A 157 5.25 10.48 -23.09
N GLY A 158 4.97 11.61 -23.74
CA GLY A 158 4.08 12.67 -23.25
C GLY A 158 4.77 13.69 -22.34
N GLN A 159 5.77 13.29 -21.54
CA GLN A 159 6.41 14.19 -20.57
C GLN A 159 7.20 15.33 -21.23
N GLY A 160 7.92 15.05 -22.34
CA GLY A 160 8.70 16.08 -23.04
C GLY A 160 7.87 17.29 -23.46
N VAL A 161 6.62 17.07 -23.93
CA VAL A 161 5.72 18.17 -24.33
C VAL A 161 5.23 18.95 -23.11
N ALA A 162 4.95 18.26 -21.99
CA ALA A 162 4.51 18.92 -20.76
C ALA A 162 5.66 19.71 -20.10
N ASN A 163 6.90 19.20 -20.14
CA ASN A 163 8.09 19.96 -19.75
C ASN A 163 8.25 21.21 -20.62
N ALA A 164 8.05 21.10 -21.94
CA ALA A 164 8.11 22.25 -22.85
C ALA A 164 7.04 23.32 -22.54
N VAL A 165 5.85 22.92 -22.09
CA VAL A 165 4.84 23.86 -21.58
C VAL A 165 5.37 24.60 -20.33
N GLY A 166 6.08 23.91 -19.43
CA GLY A 166 6.75 24.52 -18.29
C GLY A 166 7.83 25.53 -18.66
N LEU A 167 8.70 25.18 -19.62
CA LEU A 167 9.70 26.09 -20.16
C LEU A 167 9.04 27.36 -20.75
N ALA A 168 7.98 27.18 -21.54
CA ALA A 168 7.24 28.31 -22.14
C ALA A 168 6.52 29.17 -21.09
N LEU A 169 6.00 28.55 -20.02
CA LEU A 169 5.36 29.27 -18.92
C LEU A 169 6.38 30.13 -18.16
N ALA A 170 7.55 29.55 -17.84
CA ALA A 170 8.64 30.26 -17.18
C ALA A 170 9.13 31.47 -18.02
N GLU A 171 9.31 31.28 -19.33
CA GLU A 171 9.66 32.35 -20.25
C GLU A 171 8.62 33.47 -20.22
N LYS A 172 7.33 33.12 -20.35
CA LYS A 172 6.25 34.09 -20.39
C LYS A 172 6.13 34.88 -19.07
N HIS A 173 6.35 34.20 -17.95
CA HIS A 173 6.38 34.80 -16.62
C HIS A 173 7.54 35.80 -16.47
N LEU A 174 8.76 35.40 -16.86
CA LEU A 174 9.92 36.27 -16.79
C LEU A 174 9.81 37.47 -17.74
N ALA A 175 9.31 37.26 -18.97
CA ALA A 175 9.05 38.32 -19.93
C ALA A 175 8.09 39.38 -19.38
N ALA A 176 6.98 38.94 -18.78
CA ALA A 176 6.00 39.85 -18.18
C ALA A 176 6.57 40.67 -17.01
N ARG A 177 7.49 40.08 -16.25
CA ARG A 177 8.10 40.74 -15.10
C ARG A 177 9.22 41.71 -15.46
N PHE A 178 10.03 41.35 -16.44
CA PHE A 178 11.32 42.02 -16.67
C PHE A 178 11.39 42.82 -17.97
N ASN A 179 10.58 42.53 -19.00
CA ASN A 179 10.57 43.37 -20.19
C ASN A 179 9.97 44.74 -19.89
N LYS A 180 10.57 45.78 -20.47
CA LYS A 180 10.10 47.16 -20.40
C LYS A 180 9.74 47.64 -21.81
N PRO A 181 8.81 48.60 -21.98
CA PRO A 181 8.38 49.06 -23.30
C PRO A 181 9.50 49.54 -24.23
N ASP A 182 10.62 50.01 -23.67
CA ASP A 182 11.80 50.50 -24.39
C ASP A 182 12.99 49.51 -24.35
N ASN A 183 12.86 48.37 -23.66
CA ASN A 183 13.93 47.38 -23.57
C ASN A 183 13.37 45.97 -23.23
N GLU A 184 13.28 45.11 -24.26
CA GLU A 184 12.88 43.72 -24.15
C GLU A 184 14.13 42.83 -23.97
N ILE A 185 14.28 42.22 -22.79
CA ILE A 185 15.46 41.42 -22.41
C ILE A 185 15.15 39.94 -22.21
N VAL A 186 13.90 39.58 -21.93
CA VAL A 186 13.42 38.21 -21.94
C VAL A 186 12.54 38.07 -23.17
N ASP A 187 13.21 37.76 -24.26
CA ASP A 187 12.59 37.59 -25.57
C ASP A 187 13.18 36.35 -26.23
N HIS A 188 13.10 35.24 -25.49
CA HIS A 188 13.50 33.94 -26.00
C HIS A 188 12.47 33.54 -27.06
N TYR A 189 12.69 34.04 -28.28
CA TYR A 189 12.02 33.71 -29.54
C TYR A 189 12.05 32.21 -29.91
N THR A 190 12.54 31.35 -29.01
CA THR A 190 12.97 29.96 -29.20
C THR A 190 11.84 29.00 -29.54
N LEU A 191 10.57 29.28 -29.22
CA LEU A 191 9.45 28.40 -29.60
C LEU A 191 8.71 28.84 -30.87
N LYS A 192 8.45 30.14 -31.03
CA LYS A 192 7.75 30.66 -32.23
C LYS A 192 8.64 30.67 -33.46
N LYS A 193 9.92 31.05 -33.35
CA LYS A 193 10.87 30.85 -34.45
C LYS A 193 11.09 29.37 -34.63
N LEU A 194 11.48 28.55 -33.65
CA LEU A 194 11.72 27.11 -33.90
C LEU A 194 10.53 26.39 -34.53
N ILE A 195 9.27 26.67 -34.20
CA ILE A 195 8.10 26.06 -34.89
C ILE A 195 7.92 26.63 -36.32
N ARG A 196 8.13 27.95 -36.52
CA ARG A 196 8.08 28.60 -37.84
C ARG A 196 9.32 28.34 -38.72
N TYR A 197 10.44 28.00 -38.08
CA TYR A 197 11.74 27.62 -38.64
C TYR A 197 11.74 26.13 -38.94
N LEU A 198 11.21 25.24 -38.08
CA LEU A 198 11.04 23.82 -38.38
C LEU A 198 10.11 23.59 -39.57
N SER A 199 9.04 24.39 -39.68
CA SER A 199 8.16 24.38 -40.86
C SER A 199 8.81 24.96 -42.14
N THR A 200 9.91 25.71 -42.02
CA THR A 200 10.72 26.20 -43.15
C THR A 200 12.06 25.47 -43.34
N LEU A 201 12.55 24.70 -42.36
CA LEU A 201 13.81 23.95 -42.37
C LEU A 201 13.62 22.56 -42.96
N VAL A 202 12.44 21.95 -42.79
CA VAL A 202 12.06 20.75 -43.56
C VAL A 202 12.08 21.05 -45.07
N SER A 203 11.94 22.32 -45.47
CA SER A 203 12.07 22.77 -46.86
C SER A 203 13.41 23.44 -47.21
N SER A 204 14.27 23.74 -46.24
CA SER A 204 15.58 24.35 -46.49
C SER A 204 16.67 23.73 -45.61
N GLN A 205 17.26 22.67 -46.15
CA GLN A 205 18.48 21.99 -45.68
C GLN A 205 19.61 22.99 -45.30
N ARG A 206 19.69 23.48 -44.06
CA ARG A 206 20.79 24.36 -43.59
C ARG A 206 21.27 23.94 -42.19
N HIS A 207 22.60 23.80 -42.05
CA HIS A 207 23.34 23.21 -40.93
C HIS A 207 23.48 24.14 -39.70
N TRP A 208 23.21 23.68 -38.46
CA TRP A 208 23.35 24.49 -37.23
C TRP A 208 24.81 24.83 -36.86
N SER A 209 25.84 24.06 -37.27
CA SER A 209 27.24 24.44 -36.97
C SER A 209 27.68 25.73 -37.67
N ARG A 210 26.98 26.13 -38.74
CA ARG A 210 27.16 27.44 -39.40
C ARG A 210 26.45 28.58 -38.66
N HIS A 211 25.64 28.26 -37.67
CA HIS A 211 24.96 29.21 -36.79
C HIS A 211 25.71 29.45 -35.47
N THR A 212 26.79 28.74 -35.14
CA THR A 212 27.61 29.06 -33.93
C THR A 212 28.07 30.52 -33.91
N PRO A 213 28.58 31.10 -35.02
CA PRO A 213 28.90 32.53 -35.06
C PRO A 213 27.67 33.43 -34.98
N GLN A 214 26.51 32.98 -35.48
CA GLN A 214 25.25 33.74 -35.41
C GLN A 214 24.64 33.70 -34.01
N GLY A 215 24.70 32.56 -33.32
CA GLY A 215 24.32 32.41 -31.91
C GLY A 215 25.20 33.27 -31.02
N ALA A 216 26.52 33.23 -31.21
CA ALA A 216 27.45 34.11 -30.51
C ALA A 216 27.18 35.60 -30.78
N ALA A 217 26.82 35.97 -32.01
CA ALA A 217 26.44 37.35 -32.34
C ALA A 217 25.12 37.78 -31.67
N LEU A 218 24.10 36.91 -31.67
CA LEU A 218 22.82 37.17 -30.99
C LEU A 218 22.99 37.25 -29.47
N GLU A 219 23.84 36.40 -28.89
CA GLU A 219 24.19 36.45 -27.48
C GLU A 219 24.96 37.73 -27.14
N ALA A 220 25.91 38.15 -27.98
CA ALA A 220 26.60 39.43 -27.81
C ALA A 220 25.65 40.63 -27.90
N GLU A 221 24.68 40.59 -28.83
CA GLU A 221 23.62 41.60 -28.93
C GLU A 221 22.74 41.62 -27.68
N TRP A 222 22.35 40.44 -27.19
CA TRP A 222 21.58 40.31 -25.95
C TRP A 222 22.36 40.85 -24.74
N ASN A 223 23.65 40.53 -24.62
CA ASN A 223 24.52 41.03 -23.56
C ASN A 223 24.65 42.56 -23.60
N ALA A 224 24.75 43.15 -24.80
CA ALA A 224 24.76 44.60 -24.97
C ALA A 224 23.43 45.23 -24.52
N LYS A 225 22.29 44.68 -24.96
CA LYS A 225 20.94 45.10 -24.52
C LYS A 225 20.76 44.99 -23.02
N PHE A 226 21.27 43.90 -22.42
CA PHE A 226 21.20 43.66 -20.99
C PHE A 226 22.09 44.63 -20.20
N ALA A 227 23.26 45.00 -20.72
CA ALA A 227 24.10 46.04 -20.13
C ALA A 227 23.44 47.43 -20.17
N GLU A 228 22.67 47.74 -21.21
CA GLU A 228 21.83 48.94 -21.26
C GLU A 228 20.64 48.86 -20.29
N TYR A 229 20.01 47.68 -20.19
CA TYR A 229 18.93 47.42 -19.25
C TYR A 229 19.39 47.63 -17.81
N GLU A 230 20.55 47.09 -17.43
CA GLU A 230 21.11 47.21 -16.08
C GLU A 230 21.38 48.67 -15.69
N LYS A 231 21.78 49.51 -16.63
CA LYS A 231 21.97 50.95 -16.38
C LYS A 231 20.65 51.68 -16.10
N LYS A 232 19.54 51.24 -16.71
CA LYS A 232 18.21 51.87 -16.61
C LYS A 232 17.34 51.29 -15.50
N TYR A 233 17.46 49.98 -15.24
CA TYR A 233 16.58 49.17 -14.38
C TYR A 233 17.43 48.31 -13.44
N ALA A 234 18.26 48.97 -12.62
CA ALA A 234 19.28 48.30 -11.81
C ALA A 234 18.69 47.27 -10.83
N GLU A 235 17.53 47.57 -10.23
CA GLU A 235 16.86 46.67 -9.28
C GLU A 235 16.33 45.41 -9.98
N GLU A 236 15.58 45.58 -11.09
CA GLU A 236 15.06 44.47 -11.87
C GLU A 236 16.17 43.64 -12.51
N ALA A 237 17.26 44.28 -12.95
CA ALA A 237 18.43 43.59 -13.49
C ALA A 237 19.13 42.74 -12.43
N ALA A 238 19.28 43.27 -11.21
CA ALA A 238 19.85 42.52 -10.09
C ALA A 238 18.98 41.32 -9.71
N GLU A 239 17.65 41.51 -9.68
CA GLU A 239 16.70 40.43 -9.42
C GLU A 239 16.75 39.36 -10.51
N LEU A 240 16.71 39.74 -11.80
CA LEU A 240 16.81 38.79 -12.91
C LEU A 240 18.16 38.04 -12.91
N LYS A 241 19.28 38.73 -12.65
CA LYS A 241 20.59 38.07 -12.47
C LYS A 241 20.57 37.04 -11.35
N SER A 242 19.88 37.32 -10.25
CA SER A 242 19.73 36.35 -9.15
C SER A 242 18.96 35.10 -9.59
N ILE A 243 17.92 35.26 -10.41
CA ILE A 243 17.13 34.16 -10.96
C ILE A 243 17.95 33.35 -11.98
N ILE A 244 18.70 34.00 -12.87
CA ILE A 244 19.54 33.33 -13.88
C ILE A 244 20.68 32.57 -13.21
N SER A 245 21.40 33.21 -12.29
CA SER A 245 22.52 32.56 -11.57
C SER A 245 22.06 31.53 -10.54
N GLY A 246 20.80 31.60 -10.11
CA GLY A 246 20.28 30.82 -9.00
C GLY A 246 20.84 31.22 -7.64
N LYS A 247 21.45 32.40 -7.50
CA LYS A 247 21.93 32.89 -6.20
C LYS A 247 20.74 33.27 -5.31
N LEU A 248 20.62 32.62 -4.15
CA LEU A 248 19.59 32.96 -3.16
C LEU A 248 19.89 34.32 -2.48
N PRO A 249 18.87 35.15 -2.20
CA PRO A 249 19.04 36.37 -1.42
C PRO A 249 19.63 36.09 -0.04
N ALA A 250 20.55 36.93 0.44
CA ALA A 250 21.20 36.71 1.74
C ALA A 250 20.18 36.77 2.90
N GLY A 251 20.21 35.79 3.79
CA GLY A 251 19.34 35.74 4.96
C GLY A 251 17.87 35.40 4.67
N TRP A 252 17.56 34.86 3.48
CA TRP A 252 16.19 34.45 3.10
C TRP A 252 15.57 33.48 4.12
N GLU A 253 16.38 32.64 4.76
CA GLU A 253 15.97 31.64 5.74
C GLU A 253 15.34 32.28 7.00
N LYS A 254 15.68 33.54 7.29
CA LYS A 254 15.10 34.29 8.42
C LYS A 254 13.62 34.64 8.21
N ALA A 255 13.11 34.49 6.98
CA ALA A 255 11.69 34.66 6.71
C ALA A 255 10.85 33.46 7.20
N LEU A 256 11.47 32.28 7.37
CA LEU A 256 10.75 31.09 7.81
C LEU A 256 10.16 31.31 9.22
N PRO A 257 8.87 30.99 9.44
CA PRO A 257 8.26 31.08 10.76
C PRO A 257 8.91 30.12 11.77
N THR A 258 8.92 30.52 13.03
CA THR A 258 9.36 29.70 14.17
C THR A 258 8.22 29.54 15.16
N TYR A 259 8.18 28.39 15.83
CA TYR A 259 7.10 28.01 16.73
C TYR A 259 7.65 27.54 18.08
N THR A 260 6.89 27.76 19.13
CA THR A 260 7.17 27.27 20.49
C THR A 260 6.09 26.28 20.94
N PRO A 261 6.30 25.50 22.00
CA PRO A 261 5.26 24.60 22.53
C PRO A 261 3.95 25.30 22.91
N GLU A 262 3.99 26.60 23.23
CA GLU A 262 2.81 27.43 23.55
C GLU A 262 2.09 27.94 22.30
N SER A 263 2.73 27.85 21.13
CA SER A 263 2.11 28.23 19.86
C SER A 263 0.90 27.33 19.57
N PRO A 264 -0.25 27.86 19.13
CA PRO A 264 -1.45 27.07 18.90
C PRO A 264 -1.22 25.89 17.96
N ALA A 265 -1.82 24.75 18.28
CA ALA A 265 -1.79 23.57 17.43
C ALA A 265 -2.43 23.87 16.06
N ASP A 266 -1.77 23.43 15.00
CA ASP A 266 -2.22 23.65 13.62
C ASP A 266 -1.84 22.45 12.73
N ALA A 267 -2.52 22.31 11.59
CA ALA A 267 -2.20 21.26 10.63
C ALA A 267 -0.94 21.63 9.84
N THR A 268 -0.08 20.66 9.50
CA THR A 268 1.16 20.98 8.78
C THR A 268 0.92 21.51 7.36
N ARG A 269 -0.27 21.28 6.77
CA ARG A 269 -0.70 22.00 5.56
C ARG A 269 -0.92 23.51 5.75
N ASN A 270 -1.43 23.92 6.92
CA ASN A 270 -1.63 25.34 7.24
C ASN A 270 -0.28 25.99 7.58
N LEU A 271 0.58 25.27 8.30
CA LEU A 271 1.96 25.68 8.56
C LEU A 271 2.76 25.79 7.25
N SER A 272 2.52 24.90 6.30
CA SER A 272 3.06 24.98 4.94
C SER A 272 2.59 26.24 4.21
N GLN A 273 1.31 26.62 4.31
CA GLN A 273 0.84 27.90 3.77
C GLN A 273 1.61 29.10 4.31
N GLN A 274 1.89 29.11 5.62
CA GLN A 274 2.64 30.19 6.26
C GLN A 274 4.06 30.28 5.69
N ASN A 275 4.73 29.12 5.53
CA ASN A 275 6.05 29.03 4.92
C ASN A 275 6.05 29.49 3.45
N LEU A 276 5.10 29.01 2.63
CA LEU A 276 4.95 29.43 1.23
C LEU A 276 4.81 30.95 1.10
N ASN A 277 3.97 31.55 1.94
CA ASN A 277 3.73 32.99 1.93
C ASN A 277 4.89 33.82 2.49
N ALA A 278 5.66 33.27 3.41
CA ALA A 278 6.88 33.90 3.90
C ALA A 278 7.98 33.88 2.83
N LEU A 279 8.20 32.72 2.21
CA LEU A 279 9.23 32.53 1.18
C LEU A 279 8.93 33.33 -0.10
N ALA A 280 7.68 33.38 -0.55
CA ALA A 280 7.32 34.11 -1.76
C ALA A 280 7.64 35.61 -1.70
N LYS A 281 7.75 36.20 -0.50
CA LYS A 281 8.12 37.60 -0.30
C LYS A 281 9.62 37.85 -0.47
N VAL A 282 10.45 36.86 -0.15
CA VAL A 282 11.91 37.01 -0.11
C VAL A 282 12.64 36.24 -1.20
N LEU A 283 11.96 35.32 -1.90
CA LEU A 283 12.51 34.53 -3.01
C LEU A 283 11.89 34.97 -4.34
N PRO A 284 12.61 35.76 -5.16
CA PRO A 284 12.20 36.24 -6.48
C PRO A 284 11.62 35.19 -7.42
N GLY A 285 12.25 34.02 -7.49
CA GLY A 285 11.87 32.95 -8.40
C GLY A 285 10.89 31.94 -7.82
N PHE A 286 10.31 32.20 -6.64
CA PHE A 286 9.38 31.27 -6.01
C PHE A 286 7.96 31.45 -6.56
N LEU A 287 7.44 30.41 -7.21
CA LEU A 287 6.10 30.38 -7.81
C LEU A 287 5.54 28.95 -7.77
N GLY A 288 4.23 28.80 -7.96
CA GLY A 288 3.64 27.47 -7.99
C GLY A 288 2.15 27.47 -7.84
N GLY A 289 1.58 26.30 -7.58
CA GLY A 289 0.14 26.18 -7.43
C GLY A 289 -0.34 24.79 -7.08
N SER A 290 -1.58 24.50 -7.43
CA SER A 290 -2.24 23.23 -7.10
C SER A 290 -3.08 22.70 -8.26
N ALA A 291 -3.24 21.38 -8.29
CA ALA A 291 -4.16 20.67 -9.15
C ALA A 291 -5.62 20.82 -8.66
N ASP A 292 -6.16 22.04 -8.78
CA ASP A 292 -7.52 22.42 -8.37
C ASP A 292 -7.85 22.29 -6.87
N LEU A 293 -6.83 22.03 -6.04
CA LEU A 293 -6.98 21.79 -4.60
C LEU A 293 -6.35 22.91 -3.76
N ALA A 294 -6.15 24.11 -4.31
CA ALA A 294 -5.40 25.19 -3.63
C ALA A 294 -5.99 25.60 -2.26
N SER A 295 -7.31 25.55 -2.12
CA SER A 295 -8.02 25.80 -0.85
C SER A 295 -7.93 24.63 0.13
N SER A 296 -7.70 23.41 -0.34
CA SER A 296 -7.58 22.20 0.48
C SER A 296 -6.13 21.90 0.88
N ASN A 297 -5.18 22.15 -0.04
CA ASN A 297 -3.74 22.05 0.18
C ASN A 297 -3.19 23.30 0.88
N MET A 298 -3.95 24.40 0.90
CA MET A 298 -3.58 25.69 1.49
C MET A 298 -2.40 26.37 0.79
N THR A 299 -2.32 26.31 -0.53
CA THR A 299 -1.11 26.70 -1.26
C THR A 299 -1.14 28.07 -1.92
N LEU A 300 -2.20 28.87 -1.76
CA LEU A 300 -2.23 30.21 -2.35
C LEU A 300 -1.18 31.15 -1.75
N LEU A 301 -0.40 31.77 -2.64
CA LEU A 301 0.48 32.89 -2.33
C LEU A 301 -0.37 34.16 -2.28
N LYS A 302 -0.77 34.58 -1.08
CA LYS A 302 -1.74 35.65 -0.82
C LYS A 302 -1.31 37.02 -1.34
N SER A 303 0.01 37.25 -1.45
CA SER A 303 0.57 38.50 -1.97
C SER A 303 0.64 38.56 -3.50
N PHE A 304 0.22 37.50 -4.20
CA PHE A 304 0.28 37.42 -5.66
C PHE A 304 -1.09 36.99 -6.22
N GLY A 305 -1.40 37.46 -7.43
CA GLY A 305 -2.54 37.04 -8.22
C GLY A 305 -2.34 35.69 -8.91
N ASN A 306 -3.23 35.38 -9.86
CA ASN A 306 -3.17 34.16 -10.65
C ASN A 306 -2.37 34.40 -11.94
N PHE A 307 -1.44 33.50 -12.26
CA PHE A 307 -0.87 33.45 -13.59
C PHE A 307 -1.98 33.14 -14.59
N GLN A 308 -2.25 34.09 -15.49
CA GLN A 308 -3.25 33.97 -16.55
C GLN A 308 -2.72 34.60 -17.83
N LYS A 309 -3.47 34.45 -18.93
CA LYS A 309 -3.13 35.07 -20.22
C LYS A 309 -2.84 36.57 -20.11
N ASP A 310 -3.65 37.27 -19.32
CA ASP A 310 -3.62 38.73 -19.19
C ASP A 310 -2.83 39.20 -17.95
N THR A 311 -2.45 38.28 -17.06
CA THR A 311 -1.61 38.52 -15.86
C THR A 311 -0.46 37.49 -15.75
N PRO A 312 0.40 37.34 -16.76
CA PRO A 312 1.49 36.35 -16.77
C PRO A 312 2.61 36.60 -15.74
N GLU A 313 2.73 37.82 -15.22
CA GLU A 313 3.69 38.19 -14.18
C GLU A 313 3.37 37.59 -12.80
N GLU A 314 2.16 37.06 -12.64
CA GLU A 314 1.66 36.54 -11.36
C GLU A 314 2.17 35.13 -11.03
N ARG A 315 2.10 34.76 -9.75
CA ARG A 315 2.82 33.59 -9.22
C ARG A 315 1.96 32.40 -8.78
N ASN A 316 0.63 32.52 -8.78
CA ASN A 316 -0.27 31.38 -8.49
C ASN A 316 -0.69 30.67 -9.79
N LEU A 317 -0.19 29.46 -9.99
CA LEU A 317 -0.51 28.61 -11.14
C LEU A 317 -1.80 27.80 -10.88
N ARG A 318 -2.74 27.84 -11.82
CA ARG A 318 -4.00 27.08 -11.76
C ARG A 318 -3.93 25.91 -12.73
N PHE A 319 -3.43 24.76 -12.26
CA PHE A 319 -3.20 23.60 -13.11
C PHE A 319 -4.50 22.88 -13.53
N GLY A 320 -5.57 23.02 -12.75
CA GLY A 320 -6.76 22.17 -12.85
C GLY A 320 -6.48 20.75 -12.36
N VAL A 321 -7.44 19.83 -12.45
CA VAL A 321 -7.28 18.41 -12.05
C VAL A 321 -6.37 17.68 -13.05
N ARG A 322 -5.06 17.91 -12.94
CA ARG A 322 -4.03 17.51 -13.93
C ARG A 322 -2.68 17.23 -13.27
N GLU A 323 -2.64 16.36 -12.26
CA GLU A 323 -1.45 16.05 -11.46
C GLU A 323 -0.24 15.70 -12.34
N HIS A 324 -0.40 14.80 -13.31
CA HIS A 324 0.70 14.38 -14.20
C HIS A 324 1.26 15.58 -14.99
N GLY A 325 0.38 16.36 -15.61
CA GLY A 325 0.76 17.56 -16.35
C GLY A 325 1.41 18.60 -15.45
N MET A 326 0.85 18.84 -14.27
CA MET A 326 1.39 19.74 -13.25
C MET A 326 2.82 19.37 -12.85
N GLY A 327 3.08 18.10 -12.56
CA GLY A 327 4.42 17.62 -12.20
C GLY A 327 5.44 17.85 -13.31
N ALA A 328 5.10 17.51 -14.55
CA ALA A 328 6.00 17.71 -15.70
C ALA A 328 6.18 19.20 -16.07
N ILE A 329 5.12 20.01 -15.98
CA ILE A 329 5.23 21.47 -16.16
C ILE A 329 6.19 22.07 -15.12
N CYS A 330 6.12 21.62 -13.87
CA CYS A 330 7.06 22.10 -12.83
C CYS A 330 8.51 21.65 -13.08
N ASN A 331 8.72 20.47 -13.68
CA ASN A 331 10.06 20.06 -14.14
C ASN A 331 10.60 21.04 -15.19
N GLY A 332 9.78 21.40 -16.18
CA GLY A 332 10.13 22.42 -17.17
C GLY A 332 10.47 23.77 -16.53
N ILE A 333 9.66 24.24 -15.57
CA ILE A 333 9.93 25.52 -14.88
C ILE A 333 11.26 25.47 -14.12
N ALA A 334 11.53 24.37 -13.40
CA ALA A 334 12.77 24.19 -12.64
C ALA A 334 14.01 24.13 -13.54
N LEU A 335 13.88 23.53 -14.73
CA LEU A 335 14.97 23.38 -15.69
C LEU A 335 15.19 24.63 -16.56
N HIS A 336 14.22 25.55 -16.64
CA HIS A 336 14.37 26.80 -17.40
C HIS A 336 15.47 27.71 -16.85
N SER A 337 15.49 27.93 -15.53
CA SER A 337 16.47 28.82 -14.90
C SER A 337 16.76 28.34 -13.47
N PRO A 338 18.03 28.25 -13.05
CA PRO A 338 18.40 27.72 -11.74
C PRO A 338 17.69 28.38 -10.56
N GLY A 339 17.41 29.68 -10.63
CA GLY A 339 16.76 30.45 -9.57
C GLY A 339 15.23 30.41 -9.56
N LEU A 340 14.59 29.75 -10.53
CA LEU A 340 13.16 29.45 -10.44
C LEU A 340 12.95 28.26 -9.49
N ILE A 341 12.05 28.41 -8.54
CA ILE A 341 11.76 27.44 -7.48
C ILE A 341 10.28 27.11 -7.58
N PRO A 342 9.88 26.20 -8.48
CA PRO A 342 8.48 25.82 -8.62
C PRO A 342 8.05 24.91 -7.47
N TYR A 343 6.86 25.16 -6.93
CA TYR A 343 6.14 24.19 -6.14
C TYR A 343 4.83 23.76 -6.82
N CYS A 344 4.40 22.54 -6.54
CA CYS A 344 3.08 22.06 -6.94
C CYS A 344 2.42 21.23 -5.85
N ALA A 345 1.09 21.14 -5.89
CA ALA A 345 0.32 20.60 -4.78
C ALA A 345 -0.90 19.78 -5.21
N THR A 346 -1.13 18.67 -4.51
CA THR A 346 -2.35 17.86 -4.57
C THR A 346 -2.46 17.06 -3.25
N PHE A 347 -3.44 16.15 -3.12
CA PHE A 347 -3.44 15.19 -2.02
C PHE A 347 -2.35 14.15 -2.21
N PHE A 348 -1.76 13.70 -1.11
CA PHE A 348 -0.63 12.79 -1.16
C PHE A 348 -0.97 11.47 -1.87
N VAL A 349 -2.20 10.98 -1.72
CA VAL A 349 -2.71 9.78 -2.42
C VAL A 349 -2.73 9.93 -3.96
N PHE A 350 -2.83 11.17 -4.46
CA PHE A 350 -2.88 11.43 -5.91
C PHE A 350 -1.50 11.65 -6.51
N THR A 351 -0.44 11.55 -5.72
CA THR A 351 0.93 11.50 -6.27
C THR A 351 1.13 10.33 -7.22
N ASP A 352 0.34 9.24 -7.08
CA ASP A 352 0.35 8.13 -8.04
C ASP A 352 0.01 8.57 -9.47
N TYR A 353 -0.85 9.59 -9.65
CA TYR A 353 -1.16 10.14 -10.98
C TYR A 353 0.03 10.88 -11.61
N MET A 354 1.00 11.35 -10.80
CA MET A 354 2.18 12.07 -11.27
C MET A 354 3.50 11.41 -10.91
N ARG A 355 3.48 10.14 -10.47
CA ARG A 355 4.65 9.38 -10.05
C ARG A 355 5.72 9.34 -11.14
N ALA A 356 5.31 9.19 -12.41
CA ALA A 356 6.21 9.20 -13.55
C ALA A 356 6.89 10.56 -13.75
N ALA A 357 6.18 11.67 -13.51
CA ALA A 357 6.75 13.01 -13.57
C ALA A 357 7.74 13.26 -12.44
N ILE A 358 7.39 12.87 -11.21
CA ILE A 358 8.27 12.93 -10.03
C ILE A 358 9.56 12.12 -10.27
N ARG A 359 9.45 10.92 -10.86
CA ARG A 359 10.61 10.11 -11.23
C ARG A 359 11.52 10.83 -12.23
N ILE A 360 10.94 11.53 -13.20
CA ILE A 360 11.71 12.36 -14.13
C ILE A 360 12.31 13.58 -13.44
N SER A 361 11.66 14.18 -12.45
CA SER A 361 12.26 15.26 -11.65
C SER A 361 13.52 14.78 -10.94
N ALA A 362 13.44 13.61 -10.32
CA ALA A 362 14.55 13.01 -9.59
C ALA A 362 15.72 12.68 -10.53
N LEU A 363 15.42 12.05 -11.67
CA LEU A 363 16.42 11.72 -12.69
C LEU A 363 17.04 12.98 -13.30
N SER A 364 16.23 13.98 -13.63
CA SER A 364 16.66 15.23 -14.29
C SER A 364 17.36 16.21 -13.35
N GLN A 365 17.46 15.89 -12.06
CA GLN A 365 17.90 16.81 -11.01
C GLN A 365 17.08 18.11 -10.96
N ALA A 366 15.77 18.02 -11.25
CA ALA A 366 14.86 19.15 -11.17
C ALA A 366 14.34 19.30 -9.74
N GLY A 367 14.77 20.37 -9.04
CA GLY A 367 14.42 20.69 -7.66
C GLY A 367 13.00 21.20 -7.44
N VAL A 368 11.99 20.44 -7.86
CA VAL A 368 10.58 20.76 -7.66
C VAL A 368 10.18 20.48 -6.21
N ILE A 369 9.40 21.40 -5.62
CA ILE A 369 8.81 21.23 -4.29
C ILE A 369 7.38 20.67 -4.42
N TYR A 370 7.17 19.44 -3.98
CA TYR A 370 5.87 18.75 -3.99
C TYR A 370 5.18 18.90 -2.63
N VAL A 371 4.21 19.81 -2.55
CA VAL A 371 3.39 20.07 -1.35
C VAL A 371 2.19 19.11 -1.32
N MET A 372 2.35 17.97 -0.64
CA MET A 372 1.41 16.86 -0.70
C MET A 372 0.64 16.72 0.61
N THR A 373 -0.62 17.15 0.63
CA THR A 373 -1.41 17.21 1.88
C THR A 373 -2.32 16.00 2.06
N HIS A 374 -2.94 15.86 3.23
CA HIS A 374 -3.78 14.68 3.56
C HIS A 374 -2.96 13.40 3.50
N ASP A 375 -1.88 13.38 4.28
CA ASP A 375 -0.79 12.41 4.20
C ASP A 375 -1.10 10.99 4.70
N SER A 376 -2.23 10.79 5.40
CA SER A 376 -2.56 9.51 6.03
C SER A 376 -4.06 9.27 6.16
N ILE A 377 -4.41 8.16 6.82
CA ILE A 377 -5.77 7.88 7.33
C ILE A 377 -6.35 9.01 8.21
N GLY A 378 -5.53 9.95 8.67
CA GLY A 378 -5.92 11.14 9.45
C GLY A 378 -6.85 12.07 8.69
N LEU A 379 -7.01 11.88 7.39
CA LEU A 379 -8.03 12.60 6.62
C LEU A 379 -9.45 12.24 7.05
N GLY A 380 -9.71 11.00 7.50
CA GLY A 380 -11.03 10.59 7.98
C GLY A 380 -12.01 10.17 6.88
N GLU A 381 -13.09 10.94 6.73
CA GLU A 381 -14.34 10.50 6.14
C GLU A 381 -14.29 10.19 4.63
N ASP A 382 -13.36 10.77 3.85
CA ASP A 382 -13.27 10.48 2.40
C ASP A 382 -12.83 9.04 2.10
N GLY A 383 -12.35 8.32 3.11
CA GLY A 383 -12.18 6.87 3.06
C GLY A 383 -10.99 6.38 2.23
N PRO A 384 -10.93 5.07 1.96
CA PRO A 384 -9.71 4.39 1.53
C PRO A 384 -9.15 4.86 0.18
N THR A 385 -9.97 5.42 -0.71
CA THR A 385 -9.49 5.95 -2.01
C THR A 385 -8.68 7.25 -1.87
N HIS A 386 -8.77 7.91 -0.72
CA HIS A 386 -8.10 9.18 -0.44
C HIS A 386 -6.97 9.02 0.59
N GLN A 387 -6.86 7.86 1.24
CA GLN A 387 -5.98 7.63 2.38
C GLN A 387 -4.67 6.97 1.92
N PRO A 388 -3.52 7.67 1.97
CA PRO A 388 -2.24 7.09 1.61
C PRO A 388 -1.84 5.97 2.57
N ILE A 389 -1.26 4.88 2.05
CA ILE A 389 -0.73 3.76 2.84
C ILE A 389 0.74 3.47 2.48
N GLU A 390 0.98 3.12 1.23
CA GLU A 390 2.26 2.73 0.63
C GLU A 390 3.12 3.91 0.17
N HIS A 391 2.52 5.10 0.08
CA HIS A 391 3.06 6.24 -0.65
C HIS A 391 4.41 6.72 -0.08
N LEU A 392 4.54 6.81 1.24
CA LEU A 392 5.80 7.16 1.93
C LEU A 392 6.92 6.19 1.54
N ALA A 393 6.71 4.88 1.73
CA ALA A 393 7.69 3.85 1.42
C ALA A 393 8.06 3.84 -0.08
N SER A 394 7.06 4.06 -0.93
CA SER A 394 7.21 4.19 -2.37
C SER A 394 8.19 5.30 -2.79
N PHE A 395 8.10 6.48 -2.18
CA PHE A 395 8.98 7.61 -2.54
C PHE A 395 10.31 7.57 -1.81
N ARG A 396 10.37 6.99 -0.60
CA ARG A 396 11.64 6.65 0.06
C ARG A 396 12.48 5.66 -0.74
N ALA A 397 11.83 4.78 -1.50
CA ALA A 397 12.49 3.84 -2.40
C ALA A 397 12.93 4.48 -3.73
N MET A 398 12.43 5.68 -4.07
CA MET A 398 12.79 6.34 -5.33
C MET A 398 14.13 7.08 -5.18
N PRO A 399 15.14 6.77 -6.02
CA PRO A 399 16.44 7.43 -5.93
C PRO A 399 16.34 8.95 -6.14
N ASN A 400 17.27 9.68 -5.51
CA ASN A 400 17.43 11.12 -5.66
C ASN A 400 16.20 11.98 -5.30
N ILE A 401 15.34 11.49 -4.40
CA ILE A 401 14.22 12.24 -3.81
C ILE A 401 14.53 12.59 -2.37
N LEU A 402 13.92 13.65 -1.85
CA LEU A 402 13.81 13.94 -0.42
C LEU A 402 12.36 13.73 0.02
N MET A 403 12.09 12.70 0.81
CA MET A 403 10.76 12.45 1.37
C MET A 403 10.70 12.97 2.81
N LEU A 404 10.00 14.10 2.99
CA LEU A 404 9.91 14.83 4.25
C LEU A 404 8.49 14.72 4.81
N ARG A 405 8.37 14.26 6.06
CA ARG A 405 7.08 14.18 6.77
C ARG A 405 7.16 14.89 8.12
N PRO A 406 7.02 16.22 8.14
CA PRO A 406 7.20 17.04 9.35
C PRO A 406 6.08 16.82 10.36
N ALA A 407 6.44 16.83 11.64
CA ALA A 407 5.53 16.63 12.77
C ALA A 407 4.83 17.92 13.24
N ASP A 408 5.45 19.08 13.07
CA ASP A 408 4.92 20.35 13.57
C ASP A 408 5.39 21.57 12.76
N GLY A 409 5.21 22.77 13.31
CA GLY A 409 5.58 24.03 12.64
C GLY A 409 7.08 24.17 12.37
N ASN A 410 7.93 23.85 13.33
CA ASN A 410 9.39 23.98 13.18
C ASN A 410 9.92 22.98 12.16
N GLU A 411 9.43 21.74 12.19
CA GLU A 411 9.82 20.75 11.18
C GLU A 411 9.28 21.10 9.80
N THR A 412 8.08 21.69 9.71
CA THR A 412 7.53 22.17 8.43
C THR A 412 8.41 23.28 7.85
N ALA A 413 8.84 24.24 8.67
CA ALA A 413 9.79 25.28 8.25
C ALA A 413 11.14 24.70 7.82
N GLY A 414 11.67 23.73 8.58
CA GLY A 414 12.90 23.02 8.23
C GLY A 414 12.80 22.25 6.92
N ALA A 415 11.66 21.62 6.64
CA ALA A 415 11.42 20.91 5.38
C ALA A 415 11.45 21.88 4.17
N TYR A 416 10.88 23.08 4.31
CA TYR A 416 10.99 24.12 3.29
C TYR A 416 12.42 24.65 3.15
N LYS A 417 13.14 24.82 4.26
CA LYS A 417 14.55 25.23 4.23
C LYS A 417 15.39 24.26 3.40
N VAL A 418 15.28 22.97 3.73
CA VAL A 418 15.92 21.87 3.01
C VAL A 418 15.53 21.88 1.54
N ALA A 419 14.24 22.01 1.22
CA ALA A 419 13.76 21.96 -0.16
C ALA A 419 14.31 23.11 -1.02
N VAL A 420 14.39 24.32 -0.48
CA VAL A 420 14.96 25.50 -1.18
C VAL A 420 16.47 25.37 -1.36
N LEU A 421 17.19 24.74 -0.43
CA LEU A 421 18.63 24.51 -0.54
C LEU A 421 18.97 23.39 -1.52
N ASN A 422 18.16 22.32 -1.58
CA ASN A 422 18.43 21.11 -2.35
C ASN A 422 17.83 21.14 -3.78
N ARG A 423 18.08 22.20 -4.55
CA ARG A 423 17.46 22.39 -5.89
C ARG A 423 17.89 21.41 -7.00
N LYS A 424 18.78 20.47 -6.70
CA LYS A 424 19.11 19.35 -7.60
C LYS A 424 18.35 18.05 -7.28
N ARG A 425 17.44 18.11 -6.31
CA ARG A 425 16.64 16.98 -5.82
C ARG A 425 15.20 17.44 -5.62
N PRO A 426 14.19 16.76 -6.20
CA PRO A 426 12.81 17.04 -5.84
C PRO A 426 12.57 16.74 -4.36
N SER A 427 11.80 17.60 -3.71
CA SER A 427 11.43 17.45 -2.30
C SER A 427 9.93 17.22 -2.18
N ILE A 428 9.52 16.12 -1.56
CA ILE A 428 8.12 15.79 -1.29
C ILE A 428 7.84 16.03 0.18
N LEU A 429 6.91 16.94 0.45
CA LEU A 429 6.45 17.29 1.80
C LEU A 429 5.08 16.63 2.00
N ALA A 430 5.02 15.57 2.80
CA ALA A 430 3.78 14.92 3.22
C ALA A 430 3.21 15.63 4.45
N LEU A 431 2.02 16.24 4.31
CA LEU A 431 1.46 17.18 5.27
C LEU A 431 0.07 16.77 5.77
N SER A 432 -0.18 16.97 7.05
CA SER A 432 -1.40 16.55 7.74
C SER A 432 -2.62 17.39 7.36
N ARG A 433 -3.79 16.75 7.41
CA ARG A 433 -5.09 17.46 7.38
C ARG A 433 -5.45 18.00 8.76
N GLN A 434 -5.21 17.17 9.77
CA GLN A 434 -5.51 17.34 11.18
C GLN A 434 -4.47 18.22 11.88
N LYS A 435 -4.89 18.89 12.96
CA LYS A 435 -4.01 19.72 13.78
C LYS A 435 -3.03 18.86 14.57
N LEU A 436 -1.80 19.35 14.70
CA LEU A 436 -0.73 18.76 15.49
C LEU A 436 -0.18 19.83 16.45
N PRO A 437 0.22 19.46 17.67
CA PRO A 437 0.87 20.37 18.59
C PRO A 437 2.31 20.67 18.15
N ASN A 438 2.86 21.78 18.61
CA ASN A 438 4.29 22.05 18.50
C ASN A 438 5.00 21.37 19.66
N LEU A 439 5.98 20.50 19.37
CA LEU A 439 6.61 19.67 20.39
C LEU A 439 7.90 20.33 20.91
N PRO A 440 8.19 20.26 22.23
CA PRO A 440 9.45 20.76 22.75
C PRO A 440 10.63 19.99 22.14
N GLY A 441 11.62 20.73 21.65
CA GLY A 441 12.85 20.20 21.06
C GLY A 441 12.82 20.04 19.54
N THR A 442 11.67 20.21 18.87
CA THR A 442 11.65 20.25 17.40
C THR A 442 12.36 21.50 16.91
N SER A 443 13.07 21.39 15.79
CA SER A 443 13.87 22.49 15.25
C SER A 443 14.02 22.39 13.74
N ILE A 444 14.29 23.54 13.12
CA ILE A 444 14.60 23.62 11.68
C ILE A 444 15.91 22.86 11.40
N GLU A 445 16.92 23.02 12.26
CA GLU A 445 18.23 22.38 12.16
C GLU A 445 18.14 20.86 12.31
N GLY A 446 17.22 20.37 13.15
CA GLY A 446 16.97 18.93 13.29
C GLY A 446 16.53 18.28 11.98
N VAL A 447 15.73 18.98 11.17
CA VAL A 447 15.28 18.47 9.86
C VAL A 447 16.43 18.25 8.89
N GLU A 448 17.46 19.11 8.92
CA GLU A 448 18.66 18.97 8.07
C GLU A 448 19.41 17.66 8.33
N LYS A 449 19.21 17.05 9.50
CA LYS A 449 19.79 15.76 9.88
C LYS A 449 18.93 14.57 9.49
N GLY A 450 17.71 14.79 9.00
CA GLY A 450 16.73 13.77 8.64
C GLY A 450 16.11 13.05 9.84
N GLY A 451 16.90 12.66 10.83
CA GLY A 451 16.45 12.07 12.08
C GLY A 451 17.32 12.49 13.25
N TYR A 452 16.70 12.88 14.37
CA TYR A 452 17.39 13.46 15.52
C TYR A 452 16.67 13.13 16.83
N ILE A 453 17.43 13.17 17.93
CA ILE A 453 16.90 12.94 19.28
C ILE A 453 16.05 14.15 19.67
N LEU A 454 14.75 13.92 19.90
CA LEU A 454 13.84 14.93 20.40
C LEU A 454 13.92 15.04 21.93
N SER A 455 13.98 13.90 22.62
CA SER A 455 14.21 13.84 24.06
C SER A 455 14.83 12.53 24.49
N ASP A 456 15.62 12.54 25.57
CA ASP A 456 16.29 11.36 26.10
C ASP A 456 16.54 11.52 27.60
N ASN A 457 16.23 10.47 28.39
CA ASN A 457 16.53 10.40 29.83
C ASN A 457 17.52 9.26 30.18
N SER A 458 18.15 8.66 29.18
CA SER A 458 19.18 7.63 29.38
C SER A 458 20.53 8.23 29.75
N SER A 459 21.39 7.42 30.36
CA SER A 459 22.78 7.75 30.64
C SER A 459 23.71 6.94 29.74
N GLY A 460 24.85 7.52 29.36
CA GLY A 460 25.87 6.82 28.57
C GLY A 460 25.40 6.31 27.20
N ASN A 461 24.45 6.99 26.55
CA ASN A 461 23.90 6.62 25.23
C ASN A 461 23.22 5.23 25.20
N LYS A 462 22.63 4.79 26.32
CA LYS A 462 22.05 3.46 26.46
C LYS A 462 20.62 3.50 27.02
N PRO A 463 19.61 3.90 26.22
CA PRO A 463 18.21 3.76 26.59
C PRO A 463 17.77 2.28 26.65
N ASP A 464 16.74 1.99 27.44
CA ASP A 464 16.04 0.69 27.44
C ASP A 464 15.30 0.48 26.11
N VAL A 465 14.77 1.56 25.53
CA VAL A 465 14.06 1.54 24.25
C VAL A 465 14.21 2.86 23.51
N ILE A 466 14.26 2.79 22.18
CA ILE A 466 14.19 3.94 21.28
C ILE A 466 12.81 3.95 20.62
N LEU A 467 12.05 5.02 20.81
CA LEU A 467 10.80 5.29 20.09
C LEU A 467 11.07 6.23 18.93
N ILE A 468 10.54 5.90 17.76
CA ILE A 468 10.80 6.63 16.50
C ILE A 468 9.45 7.02 15.89
N GLY A 469 9.19 8.32 15.76
CA GLY A 469 7.96 8.84 15.17
C GLY A 469 8.24 9.71 13.93
N THR A 470 7.29 9.73 13.00
CA THR A 470 7.29 10.65 11.85
C THR A 470 5.95 11.37 11.74
N GLY A 471 5.96 12.61 11.25
CA GLY A 471 4.73 13.38 11.07
C GLY A 471 3.84 13.40 12.32
N SER A 472 2.55 13.14 12.10
CA SER A 472 1.54 13.10 13.17
C SER A 472 1.80 12.08 14.27
N GLU A 473 2.58 11.04 14.00
CA GLU A 473 2.83 9.98 14.97
C GLU A 473 3.94 10.32 15.97
N LEU A 474 4.70 11.41 15.76
CA LEU A 474 5.70 11.88 16.72
C LEU A 474 5.06 12.29 18.06
N GLU A 475 3.89 12.93 18.03
CA GLU A 475 3.13 13.26 19.24
C GLU A 475 2.71 11.99 20.01
N ILE A 476 2.28 10.96 19.28
CA ILE A 476 1.87 9.68 19.87
C ILE A 476 3.07 8.99 20.54
N ALA A 477 4.23 8.98 19.87
CA ALA A 477 5.48 8.47 20.42
C ALA A 477 5.95 9.29 21.63
N ALA A 478 5.78 10.61 21.63
CA ALA A 478 6.11 11.48 22.75
C ALA A 478 5.29 11.16 24.00
N LYS A 479 3.97 11.02 23.85
CA LYS A 479 3.07 10.60 24.93
C LYS A 479 3.42 9.22 25.48
N ALA A 480 3.75 8.27 24.60
CA ALA A 480 4.20 6.94 25.03
C ALA A 480 5.53 6.98 25.79
N ALA A 481 6.46 7.85 25.37
CA ALA A 481 7.73 8.05 26.07
C ALA A 481 7.51 8.58 27.50
N GLU A 482 6.61 9.53 27.70
CA GLU A 482 6.26 10.05 29.02
C GLU A 482 5.71 8.96 29.95
N GLU A 483 4.77 8.14 29.47
CA GLU A 483 4.21 7.04 30.26
C GLU A 483 5.25 5.97 30.63
N LEU A 484 6.10 5.57 29.68
CA LEU A 484 7.17 4.60 29.95
C LEU A 484 8.22 5.14 30.94
N ARG A 485 8.50 6.45 30.90
CA ARG A 485 9.39 7.10 31.87
C ARG A 485 8.79 7.12 33.27
N LYS A 486 7.47 7.30 33.41
CA LYS A 486 6.77 7.16 34.70
C LYS A 486 6.91 5.73 35.28
N GLU A 487 7.03 4.73 34.41
CA GLU A 487 7.33 3.34 34.79
C GLU A 487 8.82 3.08 35.06
N GLY A 488 9.66 4.12 35.09
CA GLY A 488 11.09 4.02 35.40
C GLY A 488 11.97 3.56 34.24
N LYS A 489 11.48 3.62 32.98
CA LYS A 489 12.28 3.26 31.80
C LYS A 489 13.14 4.42 31.29
N ALA A 490 14.34 4.09 30.82
CA ALA A 490 15.16 4.98 30.03
C ALA A 490 14.68 4.96 28.58
N VAL A 491 14.08 6.05 28.12
CA VAL A 491 13.45 6.15 26.79
C VAL A 491 14.07 7.28 25.99
N ARG A 492 14.59 6.94 24.81
CA ARG A 492 14.96 7.91 23.79
C ARG A 492 13.83 8.06 22.79
N LEU A 493 13.45 9.30 22.50
CA LEU A 493 12.48 9.65 21.48
C LEU A 493 13.21 10.31 20.32
N VAL A 494 12.99 9.79 19.11
CA VAL A 494 13.59 10.26 17.86
C VAL A 494 12.50 10.77 16.93
N SER A 495 12.66 12.00 16.44
CA SER A 495 11.94 12.45 15.24
C SER A 495 12.68 11.98 14.01
N PHE A 496 11.97 11.39 13.04
CA PHE A 496 12.58 10.79 11.85
C PHE A 496 11.93 11.31 10.55
N VAL A 497 12.12 12.61 10.32
CA VAL A 497 11.48 13.43 9.28
C VAL A 497 11.80 12.99 7.85
N SER A 498 13.06 12.64 7.55
CA SER A 498 13.52 12.16 6.25
C SER A 498 14.59 11.08 6.39
N TRP A 499 14.35 9.95 5.73
CA TRP A 499 15.26 8.82 5.74
C TRP A 499 16.50 9.11 4.92
N GLU A 500 16.33 9.83 3.81
CA GLU A 500 17.40 10.12 2.86
C GLU A 500 18.45 11.01 3.52
N LEU A 501 18.02 12.11 4.15
CA LEU A 501 18.92 12.99 4.89
C LEU A 501 19.61 12.29 6.06
N PHE A 502 18.91 11.40 6.77
CA PHE A 502 19.52 10.65 7.88
C PHE A 502 20.58 9.67 7.39
N ASN A 503 20.31 8.97 6.28
CA ASN A 503 21.25 8.02 5.67
C ASN A 503 22.53 8.70 5.17
N GLU A 504 22.41 9.95 4.73
CA GLU A 504 23.53 10.81 4.29
C GLU A 504 24.39 11.32 5.45
N GLN A 505 23.94 11.21 6.71
CA GLN A 505 24.75 11.60 7.85
C GLN A 505 25.91 10.61 8.08
N SER A 506 26.97 11.11 8.72
CA SER A 506 28.11 10.28 9.15
C SER A 506 27.66 9.12 10.03
N ASP A 507 28.38 7.99 9.98
CA ASP A 507 28.09 6.83 10.83
C ASP A 507 28.16 7.18 12.32
N ALA A 508 29.08 8.08 12.71
CA ALA A 508 29.16 8.59 14.08
C ALA A 508 27.88 9.32 14.52
N TYR A 509 27.27 10.11 13.64
CA TYR A 509 26.00 10.77 13.92
C TYR A 509 24.85 9.75 14.01
N LYS A 510 24.77 8.81 13.06
CA LYS A 510 23.75 7.75 13.08
C LYS A 510 23.83 6.91 14.34
N GLU A 511 25.04 6.54 14.79
CA GLU A 511 25.28 5.82 16.05
C GLU A 511 24.92 6.67 17.28
N SER A 512 25.11 7.99 17.22
CA SER A 512 24.69 8.88 18.32
C SER A 512 23.16 8.93 18.48
N VAL A 513 22.39 8.77 17.40
CA VAL A 513 20.91 8.80 17.41
C VAL A 513 20.34 7.41 17.67
N LEU A 514 20.77 6.42 16.89
CA LEU A 514 20.28 5.03 16.88
C LEU A 514 21.42 4.04 17.23
N PRO A 515 21.94 4.04 18.47
CA PRO A 515 23.08 3.24 18.85
C PRO A 515 22.87 1.75 18.59
N ALA A 516 23.83 1.09 17.94
CA ALA A 516 23.77 -0.32 17.58
C ALA A 516 23.58 -1.24 18.80
N ALA A 517 24.09 -0.83 19.96
CA ALA A 517 23.94 -1.55 21.23
C ALA A 517 22.48 -1.63 21.73
N VAL A 518 21.58 -0.77 21.24
CA VAL A 518 20.17 -0.76 21.63
C VAL A 518 19.31 -1.32 20.48
N SER A 519 19.01 -2.61 20.58
CA SER A 519 18.16 -3.31 19.60
C SER A 519 16.66 -3.19 19.88
N ALA A 520 16.28 -2.73 21.07
CA ALA A 520 14.89 -2.46 21.43
C ALA A 520 14.44 -1.13 20.80
N ARG A 521 13.83 -1.21 19.63
CA ARG A 521 13.39 -0.04 18.84
C ARG A 521 11.94 -0.21 18.42
N VAL A 522 11.15 0.84 18.56
CA VAL A 522 9.75 0.88 18.10
C VAL A 522 9.57 2.06 17.17
N SER A 523 9.13 1.83 15.94
CA SER A 523 8.68 2.90 15.06
C SER A 523 7.16 2.97 15.03
N ILE A 524 6.63 4.17 14.81
CA ILE A 524 5.20 4.38 14.56
C ILE A 524 5.00 5.37 13.42
N GLU A 525 4.22 4.97 12.41
CA GLU A 525 3.92 5.75 11.22
C GLU A 525 2.56 5.32 10.65
N ALA A 526 1.66 6.26 10.36
CA ALA A 526 0.38 6.00 9.71
C ALA A 526 0.56 5.74 8.19
N GLY A 527 1.26 4.66 7.88
CA GLY A 527 1.56 4.13 6.55
C GLY A 527 2.08 2.69 6.67
N THR A 528 2.45 2.07 5.55
CA THR A 528 2.95 0.69 5.55
C THR A 528 4.20 0.52 6.43
N THR A 529 4.32 -0.66 7.05
CA THR A 529 5.52 -1.04 7.81
C THR A 529 6.70 -1.39 6.90
N PHE A 530 6.48 -1.54 5.58
CA PHE A 530 7.52 -1.89 4.61
C PHE A 530 8.69 -0.91 4.64
N GLY A 531 9.91 -1.43 4.81
CA GLY A 531 11.15 -0.69 4.88
C GLY A 531 11.61 -0.35 6.30
N TRP A 532 10.68 -0.28 7.28
CA TRP A 532 11.02 0.11 8.65
C TRP A 532 11.95 -0.89 9.33
N GLU A 533 11.97 -2.14 8.88
CA GLU A 533 12.90 -3.17 9.35
C GLU A 533 14.38 -2.75 9.23
N LYS A 534 14.72 -1.86 8.27
CA LYS A 534 16.07 -1.30 8.11
C LYS A 534 16.49 -0.40 9.26
N ILE A 535 15.52 0.24 9.92
CA ILE A 535 15.75 1.22 10.99
C ILE A 535 15.58 0.56 12.37
N VAL A 536 14.49 -0.20 12.56
CA VAL A 536 14.19 -0.84 13.85
C VAL A 536 14.97 -2.14 14.07
N GLY A 537 15.43 -2.79 13.00
CA GLY A 537 16.17 -4.05 13.06
C GLY A 537 15.29 -5.26 13.40
N SER A 538 15.89 -6.46 13.39
CA SER A 538 15.18 -7.73 13.58
C SER A 538 14.56 -7.95 14.97
N LYS A 539 15.02 -7.19 15.97
CA LYS A 539 14.49 -7.21 17.34
C LYS A 539 13.56 -6.02 17.65
N GLY A 540 13.41 -5.09 16.70
CA GLY A 540 12.51 -3.96 16.82
C GLY A 540 11.10 -4.29 16.36
N LYS A 541 10.18 -3.33 16.53
CA LYS A 541 8.79 -3.44 16.09
C LYS A 541 8.37 -2.19 15.35
N ALA A 542 7.85 -2.36 14.14
CA ALA A 542 7.18 -1.28 13.41
C ALA A 542 5.67 -1.34 13.66
N ILE A 543 5.10 -0.19 14.01
CA ILE A 543 3.65 0.03 14.10
C ILE A 543 3.25 0.85 12.87
N GLY A 544 2.36 0.29 12.07
CA GLY A 544 1.87 0.91 10.85
C GLY A 544 0.64 0.20 10.33
N ILE A 545 0.29 0.46 9.07
CA ILE A 545 -0.93 0.01 8.41
C ILE A 545 -0.58 -0.68 7.09
N ASP A 546 -0.81 -1.99 7.00
CA ASP A 546 -0.48 -2.80 5.81
C ASP A 546 -1.73 -3.28 5.05
N ARG A 547 -2.77 -2.45 5.06
CA ARG A 547 -4.04 -2.65 4.35
C ARG A 547 -4.65 -1.29 4.01
N PHE A 548 -5.62 -1.24 3.10
CA PHE A 548 -6.38 -0.02 2.88
C PHE A 548 -7.10 0.46 4.14
N GLY A 549 -7.32 1.78 4.20
CA GLY A 549 -8.01 2.46 5.29
C GLY A 549 -9.53 2.26 5.29
N ALA A 550 -10.26 3.21 5.87
CA ALA A 550 -11.71 3.15 6.03
C ALA A 550 -12.34 4.55 6.04
N SER A 551 -13.62 4.66 5.71
CA SER A 551 -14.37 5.92 5.87
C SER A 551 -14.95 6.00 7.29
N ALA A 552 -14.39 6.90 8.11
CA ALA A 552 -14.84 7.20 9.48
C ALA A 552 -14.11 8.45 10.01
N PRO A 553 -14.54 9.04 11.14
CA PRO A 553 -13.79 10.12 11.77
C PRO A 553 -12.34 9.72 12.11
N ALA A 554 -11.38 10.61 11.89
CA ALA A 554 -9.94 10.33 12.01
C ALA A 554 -9.56 9.65 13.33
N GLY A 555 -10.04 10.17 14.47
CA GLY A 555 -9.75 9.60 15.79
C GLY A 555 -10.28 8.17 15.97
N LYS A 556 -11.39 7.81 15.30
CA LYS A 556 -11.91 6.44 15.29
C LYS A 556 -11.01 5.53 14.45
N ILE A 557 -10.59 5.99 13.26
CA ILE A 557 -9.73 5.18 12.39
C ILE A 557 -8.37 4.93 13.05
N TYR A 558 -7.72 5.95 13.62
CA TYR A 558 -6.46 5.78 14.35
C TYR A 558 -6.55 4.71 15.44
N LYS A 559 -7.65 4.71 16.19
CA LYS A 559 -7.90 3.69 17.22
C LYS A 559 -8.08 2.29 16.66
N GLU A 560 -8.91 2.12 15.63
CA GLU A 560 -9.19 0.80 15.04
C GLU A 560 -7.97 0.22 14.29
N PHE A 561 -7.11 1.09 13.76
CA PHE A 561 -5.88 0.69 13.07
C PHE A 561 -4.65 0.59 13.98
N GLY A 562 -4.82 0.81 15.30
CA GLY A 562 -3.73 0.62 16.27
C GLY A 562 -2.63 1.68 16.22
N ILE A 563 -2.89 2.85 15.63
CA ILE A 563 -2.00 4.01 15.68
C ILE A 563 -2.32 4.79 16.96
N THR A 564 -1.94 4.22 18.11
CA THR A 564 -2.27 4.76 19.43
C THR A 564 -1.10 4.69 20.41
N VAL A 565 -1.19 5.48 21.48
CA VAL A 565 -0.19 5.50 22.56
C VAL A 565 -0.07 4.12 23.20
N GLU A 566 -1.18 3.43 23.43
CA GLU A 566 -1.22 2.11 24.06
C GLU A 566 -0.50 1.05 23.21
N ALA A 567 -0.64 1.13 21.88
CA ALA A 567 0.06 0.24 20.97
C ALA A 567 1.58 0.44 21.03
N VAL A 568 2.04 1.68 21.10
CA VAL A 568 3.48 2.01 21.26
C VAL A 568 4.01 1.49 22.59
N ILE A 569 3.30 1.70 23.69
CA ILE A 569 3.70 1.21 25.02
C ILE A 569 3.77 -0.32 25.03
N ALA A 570 2.76 -1.00 24.47
CA ALA A 570 2.73 -2.46 24.38
C ALA A 570 3.91 -3.00 23.56
N ALA A 571 4.18 -2.42 22.39
CA ALA A 571 5.32 -2.78 21.55
C ALA A 571 6.66 -2.52 22.27
N ALA A 572 6.79 -1.40 22.97
CA ALA A 572 7.99 -1.06 23.74
C ALA A 572 8.27 -2.12 24.81
N LYS A 573 7.26 -2.50 25.59
CA LYS A 573 7.37 -3.57 26.61
C LYS A 573 7.79 -4.91 25.99
N GLN A 574 7.23 -5.27 24.82
CA GLN A 574 7.61 -6.48 24.09
C GLN A 574 9.09 -6.46 23.69
N VAL A 575 9.55 -5.39 23.02
CA VAL A 575 10.95 -5.32 22.53
C VAL A 575 11.96 -5.20 23.68
N ILE A 576 11.62 -4.52 24.78
CA ILE A 576 12.45 -4.47 25.99
C ILE A 576 12.60 -5.88 26.59
N SER A 577 11.50 -6.63 26.68
CA SER A 577 11.52 -7.98 27.26
C SER A 577 12.22 -9.03 26.38
N GLY A 578 12.46 -8.73 25.10
CA GLY A 578 12.96 -9.68 24.12
C GLY A 578 11.93 -10.73 23.67
N LYS A 579 10.70 -10.70 24.19
CA LYS A 579 9.59 -11.56 23.77
C LYS A 579 8.67 -10.82 22.81
N LEU A 580 9.05 -10.81 21.53
CA LEU A 580 8.26 -10.19 20.45
C LEU A 580 6.92 -10.91 20.18
N TYR A 581 6.70 -12.09 20.77
CA TYR A 581 5.50 -12.92 20.62
C TYR A 581 5.26 -13.72 21.90
N ALA A 582 4.09 -13.54 22.52
CA ALA A 582 3.61 -14.37 23.62
C ALA A 582 2.92 -15.63 23.07
N GLY A 583 3.63 -16.38 22.23
CA GLY A 583 3.10 -17.53 21.50
C GLY A 583 2.49 -18.59 22.41
N PRO A 584 3.25 -19.11 23.38
CA PRO A 584 2.72 -20.09 24.33
C PRO A 584 1.47 -19.60 25.06
N GLU A 585 1.41 -18.32 25.42
CA GLU A 585 0.27 -17.74 26.11
C GLU A 585 -0.95 -17.67 25.17
N VAL A 586 -0.77 -17.21 23.92
CA VAL A 586 -1.82 -17.21 22.88
C VAL A 586 -2.33 -18.64 22.60
N ASP A 587 -1.42 -19.62 22.56
CA ASP A 587 -1.77 -21.03 22.37
C ASP A 587 -2.62 -21.54 23.53
N VAL A 588 -2.33 -21.16 24.78
CA VAL A 588 -3.18 -21.49 25.93
C VAL A 588 -4.60 -20.95 25.77
N TRP A 589 -4.78 -19.73 25.23
CA TRP A 589 -6.12 -19.20 24.96
C TRP A 589 -6.84 -20.06 23.92
N SER A 590 -6.17 -20.37 22.81
CA SER A 590 -6.71 -21.26 21.78
C SER A 590 -7.08 -22.63 22.34
N CYS A 591 -6.22 -23.23 23.16
CA CYS A 591 -6.50 -24.47 23.88
C CYS A 591 -7.70 -24.33 24.82
N GLY A 592 -7.86 -23.19 25.51
CA GLY A 592 -9.00 -22.91 26.38
C GLY A 592 -10.32 -22.81 25.61
N VAL A 593 -10.31 -22.17 24.43
CA VAL A 593 -11.47 -22.09 23.54
C VAL A 593 -11.86 -23.48 23.02
N ILE A 594 -10.87 -24.27 22.59
CA ILE A 594 -11.08 -25.64 22.12
C ILE A 594 -11.60 -26.53 23.26
N LEU A 595 -10.99 -26.46 24.44
CA LEU A 595 -11.41 -27.23 25.61
C LEU A 595 -12.85 -26.90 26.00
N TYR A 596 -13.21 -25.61 26.03
CA TYR A 596 -14.59 -25.19 26.25
C TYR A 596 -15.51 -25.78 25.18
N ALA A 597 -15.15 -25.69 23.90
CA ALA A 597 -15.97 -26.21 22.81
C ALA A 597 -16.19 -27.73 22.90
N LEU A 598 -15.15 -28.49 23.23
CA LEU A 598 -15.22 -29.93 23.39
C LEU A 598 -16.10 -30.35 24.57
N LEU A 599 -16.09 -29.61 25.68
CA LEU A 599 -16.86 -29.94 26.88
C LEU A 599 -18.30 -29.41 26.83
N CYS A 600 -18.52 -28.26 26.20
CA CYS A 600 -19.81 -27.56 26.19
C CYS A 600 -20.62 -27.80 24.90
N GLY A 601 -19.97 -28.23 23.81
CA GLY A 601 -20.58 -28.36 22.48
C GLY A 601 -20.87 -27.03 21.78
N THR A 602 -20.36 -25.91 22.32
CA THR A 602 -20.54 -24.55 21.79
C THR A 602 -19.27 -23.73 22.00
N LEU A 603 -19.08 -22.65 21.23
CA LEU A 603 -17.96 -21.74 21.45
C LEU A 603 -18.18 -20.89 22.72
N PRO A 604 -17.12 -20.54 23.48
CA PRO A 604 -17.25 -19.65 24.63
C PRO A 604 -17.66 -18.24 24.20
N PHE A 605 -17.27 -17.82 23.00
CA PHE A 605 -17.64 -16.54 22.41
C PHE A 605 -18.35 -16.78 21.09
N ASP A 606 -19.61 -16.38 21.01
CA ASP A 606 -20.39 -16.42 19.77
C ASP A 606 -21.39 -15.24 19.76
N ASP A 607 -21.57 -14.61 18.60
CA ASP A 607 -22.52 -13.52 18.36
C ASP A 607 -22.71 -13.30 16.86
N GLU A 608 -23.95 -13.08 16.43
CA GLU A 608 -24.27 -12.77 15.03
C GLU A 608 -23.70 -11.41 14.58
N ASN A 609 -23.46 -10.50 15.52
CA ASN A 609 -22.89 -9.19 15.26
C ASN A 609 -21.39 -9.20 15.58
N ILE A 610 -20.55 -9.09 14.55
CA ILE A 610 -19.08 -9.10 14.69
C ILE A 610 -18.56 -8.10 15.74
N PRO A 611 -19.01 -6.83 15.79
CA PRO A 611 -18.64 -5.90 16.87
C PRO A 611 -18.95 -6.43 18.28
N ASN A 612 -20.12 -7.04 18.49
CA ASN A 612 -20.48 -7.63 19.79
C ASN A 612 -19.66 -8.88 20.11
N LEU A 613 -19.35 -9.72 19.11
CA LEU A 613 -18.43 -10.85 19.26
C LEU A 613 -17.06 -10.36 19.75
N PHE A 614 -16.50 -9.34 19.10
CA PHE A 614 -15.23 -8.73 19.55
C PHE A 614 -15.33 -8.13 20.95
N LYS A 615 -16.47 -7.53 21.32
CA LYS A 615 -16.71 -7.03 22.68
C LYS A 615 -16.71 -8.15 23.71
N LYS A 616 -17.33 -9.31 23.41
CA LYS A 616 -17.31 -10.49 24.28
C LYS A 616 -15.90 -11.06 24.44
N ILE A 617 -15.16 -11.20 23.33
CA ILE A 617 -13.78 -11.69 23.33
C ILE A 617 -12.87 -10.75 24.15
N LYS A 618 -12.90 -9.43 23.85
CA LYS A 618 -12.09 -8.43 24.57
C LYS A 618 -12.45 -8.30 26.04
N GLY A 619 -13.72 -8.57 26.39
CA GLY A 619 -14.19 -8.57 27.77
C GLY A 619 -14.03 -9.89 28.51
N GLY A 620 -13.61 -10.97 27.83
CA GLY A 620 -13.62 -12.32 28.42
C GLY A 620 -15.01 -12.76 28.87
N ILE A 621 -16.07 -12.33 28.18
CA ILE A 621 -17.47 -12.55 28.58
C ILE A 621 -17.99 -13.84 27.96
N TYR A 622 -18.16 -14.87 28.78
CA TYR A 622 -18.77 -16.15 28.43
C TYR A 622 -19.43 -16.76 29.68
N THR A 623 -20.25 -17.79 29.50
CA THR A 623 -20.91 -18.49 30.60
C THR A 623 -20.30 -19.87 30.80
N LEU A 624 -20.28 -20.37 32.04
CA LEU A 624 -19.85 -21.75 32.33
C LEU A 624 -21.08 -22.62 32.60
N PRO A 625 -21.40 -23.59 31.72
CA PRO A 625 -22.53 -24.49 31.92
C PRO A 625 -22.47 -25.23 33.26
N SER A 626 -23.64 -25.50 33.84
CA SER A 626 -23.76 -26.15 35.15
C SER A 626 -23.28 -27.61 35.17
N HIS A 627 -23.29 -28.28 34.01
CA HIS A 627 -22.89 -29.68 33.87
C HIS A 627 -21.38 -29.89 33.82
N LEU A 628 -20.57 -28.84 33.74
CA LEU A 628 -19.11 -28.96 33.76
C LEU A 628 -18.63 -29.47 35.14
N SER A 629 -17.65 -30.38 35.11
CA SER A 629 -16.97 -30.83 36.34
C SER A 629 -16.33 -29.67 37.10
N SER A 630 -16.17 -29.80 38.41
CA SER A 630 -15.52 -28.77 39.25
C SER A 630 -14.13 -28.39 38.73
N GLY A 631 -13.31 -29.37 38.36
CA GLY A 631 -11.97 -29.12 37.79
C GLY A 631 -11.99 -28.39 36.45
N ALA A 632 -12.99 -28.64 35.58
CA ALA A 632 -13.12 -27.90 34.32
C ALA A 632 -13.54 -26.44 34.57
N ARG A 633 -14.40 -26.20 35.56
CA ARG A 633 -14.86 -24.86 35.95
C ARG A 633 -13.77 -24.02 36.62
N GLU A 634 -12.71 -24.64 37.09
CA GLU A 634 -11.50 -23.97 37.59
C GLU A 634 -10.48 -23.72 36.46
N LEU A 635 -10.23 -24.71 35.62
CA LEU A 635 -9.20 -24.63 34.58
C LEU A 635 -9.55 -23.66 33.44
N ILE A 636 -10.79 -23.73 32.92
CA ILE A 636 -11.22 -22.92 31.76
C ILE A 636 -11.08 -21.42 32.03
N PRO A 637 -11.55 -20.86 33.17
CA PRO A 637 -11.33 -19.45 33.52
C PRO A 637 -9.88 -19.01 33.54
N SER A 638 -8.99 -19.86 34.02
CA SER A 638 -7.56 -19.58 34.10
C SER A 638 -6.87 -19.59 32.72
N MET A 639 -7.41 -20.35 31.76
CA MET A 639 -6.96 -20.39 30.36
C MET A 639 -7.55 -19.24 29.52
N LEU A 640 -8.79 -18.84 29.78
CA LEU A 640 -9.51 -17.78 29.05
C LEU A 640 -9.38 -16.40 29.73
N VAL A 641 -8.20 -16.11 30.30
CA VAL A 641 -7.85 -14.77 30.81
C VAL A 641 -7.42 -13.89 29.65
N VAL A 642 -8.05 -12.72 29.49
CA VAL A 642 -7.79 -11.80 28.36
C VAL A 642 -6.34 -11.31 28.36
N ASP A 643 -5.80 -10.99 29.53
CA ASP A 643 -4.40 -10.59 29.71
C ASP A 643 -3.48 -11.83 29.58
N PRO A 644 -2.66 -11.94 28.53
CA PRO A 644 -1.81 -13.10 28.31
C PRO A 644 -0.78 -13.31 29.43
N MET A 645 -0.37 -12.23 30.13
CA MET A 645 0.63 -12.33 31.19
C MET A 645 0.08 -12.86 32.52
N LYS A 646 -1.25 -12.89 32.68
CA LYS A 646 -1.95 -13.43 33.85
C LYS A 646 -2.57 -14.80 33.60
N ARG A 647 -2.45 -15.31 32.37
CA ARG A 647 -3.02 -16.57 31.93
C ARG A 647 -2.19 -17.73 32.51
N ILE A 648 -2.87 -18.81 32.88
CA ILE A 648 -2.20 -20.04 33.34
C ILE A 648 -1.22 -20.54 32.27
N THR A 649 -0.05 -21.00 32.67
CA THR A 649 0.99 -21.48 31.76
C THR A 649 0.82 -22.97 31.45
N ILE A 650 1.40 -23.45 30.36
CA ILE A 650 1.39 -24.89 30.02
C ILE A 650 1.95 -25.78 31.15
N PRO A 651 3.07 -25.45 31.83
CA PRO A 651 3.53 -26.20 33.00
C PRO A 651 2.49 -26.29 34.13
N GLU A 652 1.79 -25.19 34.43
CA GLU A 652 0.76 -25.14 35.46
C GLU A 652 -0.50 -25.93 35.04
N ILE A 653 -0.92 -25.84 33.77
CA ILE A 653 -2.00 -26.68 33.22
C ILE A 653 -1.67 -28.16 33.38
N ARG A 654 -0.43 -28.55 33.06
CA ARG A 654 0.02 -29.94 33.20
C ARG A 654 -0.01 -30.42 34.65
N GLN A 655 0.11 -29.53 35.63
CA GLN A 655 0.00 -29.87 37.05
C GLN A 655 -1.45 -29.80 37.57
N HIS A 656 -2.36 -29.24 36.79
CA HIS A 656 -3.75 -29.03 37.20
C HIS A 656 -4.47 -30.37 37.43
N PRO A 657 -5.22 -30.54 38.55
CA PRO A 657 -5.88 -31.80 38.88
C PRO A 657 -6.79 -32.35 37.75
N TRP A 658 -7.50 -31.45 37.06
CA TRP A 658 -8.34 -31.82 35.91
C TRP A 658 -7.55 -32.46 34.76
N PHE A 659 -6.34 -31.95 34.47
CA PHE A 659 -5.48 -32.49 33.41
C PHE A 659 -4.92 -33.86 33.81
N GLN A 660 -4.62 -34.06 35.09
CA GLN A 660 -4.05 -35.30 35.62
C GLN A 660 -5.08 -36.42 35.83
N ALA A 661 -6.36 -36.10 36.06
CA ALA A 661 -7.38 -37.07 36.46
C ALA A 661 -7.59 -38.23 35.46
N HIS A 662 -7.45 -37.97 34.16
CA HIS A 662 -7.69 -38.95 33.08
C HIS A 662 -6.62 -38.92 32.00
N LEU A 663 -5.39 -38.51 32.34
CA LEU A 663 -4.30 -38.44 31.37
C LEU A 663 -4.04 -39.85 30.80
N PRO A 664 -4.18 -40.05 29.47
CA PRO A 664 -3.89 -41.35 28.88
C PRO A 664 -2.46 -41.80 29.23
N ARG A 665 -2.27 -43.10 29.49
CA ARG A 665 -0.98 -43.63 29.95
C ARG A 665 0.19 -43.26 29.03
N TYR A 666 -0.04 -43.18 27.71
CA TYR A 666 0.97 -42.78 26.74
C TYR A 666 1.38 -41.28 26.83
N LEU A 667 0.60 -40.43 27.50
CA LEU A 667 0.90 -39.03 27.77
C LEU A 667 1.38 -38.77 29.20
N ALA A 668 1.13 -39.70 30.14
CA ALA A 668 1.57 -39.62 31.52
C ALA A 668 3.07 -39.94 31.63
N VAL A 669 3.86 -39.03 32.19
CA VAL A 669 5.27 -39.30 32.52
C VAL A 669 5.50 -39.09 34.03
N PRO A 670 5.80 -40.16 34.79
CA PRO A 670 5.69 -41.58 34.43
C PRO A 670 4.29 -42.15 34.77
N PRO A 671 3.77 -43.12 34.00
CA PRO A 671 2.61 -43.91 34.40
C PRO A 671 2.91 -44.66 35.72
N PRO A 672 1.90 -44.97 36.55
CA PRO A 672 2.10 -45.73 37.78
C PRO A 672 2.54 -47.16 37.45
N ASP A 673 3.59 -47.62 38.14
CA ASP A 673 4.12 -48.99 38.22
C ASP A 673 4.77 -49.65 36.99
N THR A 674 6.08 -49.50 36.86
CA THR A 674 7.07 -50.54 37.29
C THR A 674 8.47 -50.20 36.77
N MET A 675 9.47 -50.12 37.66
CA MET A 675 10.89 -49.95 37.32
C MET A 675 11.46 -51.08 36.42
N GLN A 676 10.71 -52.17 36.21
CA GLN A 676 11.13 -53.30 35.38
C GLN A 676 10.86 -53.11 33.87
N GLN A 677 9.82 -52.38 33.46
CA GLN A 677 9.54 -52.14 32.03
C GLN A 677 10.52 -51.14 31.39
N ALA A 678 11.03 -50.17 32.16
CA ALA A 678 12.02 -49.21 31.67
C ALA A 678 13.34 -49.85 31.21
N LYS A 679 13.60 -51.13 31.52
CA LYS A 679 14.79 -51.87 31.09
C LYS A 679 14.61 -52.64 29.77
N LYS A 680 13.38 -52.76 29.25
CA LYS A 680 13.10 -53.55 28.04
C LYS A 680 12.40 -52.67 27.01
N ILE A 681 13.21 -52.03 26.16
CA ILE A 681 12.70 -51.37 24.95
C ILE A 681 12.16 -52.46 24.02
N ASP A 682 10.92 -52.31 23.59
CA ASP A 682 10.27 -53.19 22.62
C ASP A 682 10.84 -52.86 21.24
N GLU A 683 11.71 -53.74 20.73
CA GLU A 683 12.41 -53.52 19.46
C GLU A 683 11.47 -53.46 18.25
N ASP A 684 10.31 -54.11 18.29
CA ASP A 684 9.34 -54.07 17.18
C ASP A 684 8.74 -52.66 17.06
N ILE A 685 8.29 -52.12 18.20
CA ILE A 685 7.73 -50.77 18.28
C ILE A 685 8.81 -49.72 18.01
N LEU A 686 10.03 -49.94 18.51
CA LEU A 686 11.16 -49.08 18.21
C LEU A 686 11.41 -48.99 16.70
N GLN A 687 11.37 -50.13 16.00
CA GLN A 687 11.53 -50.16 14.53
C GLN A 687 10.37 -49.47 13.81
N GLU A 688 9.13 -49.57 14.31
CA GLU A 688 8.01 -48.83 13.73
C GLU A 688 8.17 -47.32 13.86
N VAL A 689 8.60 -46.82 15.04
CA VAL A 689 8.86 -45.39 15.21
C VAL A 689 10.05 -44.94 14.35
N VAL A 690 11.10 -45.76 14.21
CA VAL A 690 12.21 -45.46 13.30
C VAL A 690 11.75 -45.39 11.84
N LYS A 691 10.84 -46.27 11.40
CA LYS A 691 10.23 -46.20 10.06
C LYS A 691 9.41 -44.93 9.83
N MET A 692 8.90 -44.30 10.90
CA MET A 692 8.23 -43.00 10.82
C MET A 692 9.21 -41.83 10.65
N GLY A 693 10.53 -42.10 10.59
CA GLY A 693 11.57 -41.11 10.32
C GLY A 693 12.32 -40.60 11.55
N PHE A 694 12.09 -41.18 12.73
CA PHE A 694 12.80 -40.80 13.95
C PHE A 694 14.17 -41.50 14.07
N ASP A 695 15.19 -40.78 14.53
CA ASP A 695 16.52 -41.35 14.73
C ASP A 695 16.52 -42.38 15.86
N ARG A 696 17.04 -43.58 15.57
CA ARG A 696 17.05 -44.71 16.50
C ARG A 696 17.87 -44.41 17.75
N ASN A 697 19.03 -43.79 17.61
CA ASN A 697 19.94 -43.56 18.74
C ASN A 697 19.35 -42.53 19.70
N GLN A 698 18.82 -41.43 19.16
CA GLN A 698 18.15 -40.39 19.93
C GLN A 698 16.88 -40.90 20.60
N LEU A 699 16.08 -41.73 19.92
CA LEU A 699 14.88 -42.33 20.51
C LEU A 699 15.23 -43.28 21.67
N VAL A 700 16.20 -44.17 21.48
CA VAL A 700 16.67 -45.08 22.53
C VAL A 700 17.22 -44.30 23.73
N GLU A 701 18.00 -43.26 23.48
CA GLU A 701 18.50 -42.36 24.53
C GLU A 701 17.36 -41.66 25.27
N SER A 702 16.38 -41.12 24.54
CA SER A 702 15.20 -40.46 25.12
C SER A 702 14.36 -41.41 25.96
N LEU A 703 14.14 -42.65 25.49
CA LEU A 703 13.42 -43.69 26.23
C LEU A 703 14.16 -44.09 27.52
N ARG A 704 15.50 -44.26 27.45
CA ARG A 704 16.34 -44.58 28.62
C ARG A 704 16.35 -43.45 29.65
N ASN A 705 16.48 -42.22 29.18
CA ASN A 705 16.58 -41.02 30.01
C ASN A 705 15.19 -40.46 30.41
N ARG A 706 14.10 -41.11 29.98
CA ARG A 706 12.71 -40.71 30.28
C ARG A 706 12.39 -39.28 29.82
N ILE A 707 12.96 -38.87 28.69
CA ILE A 707 12.73 -37.56 28.08
C ILE A 707 11.43 -37.64 27.27
N GLN A 708 10.46 -36.78 27.57
CA GLN A 708 9.24 -36.66 26.78
C GLN A 708 9.48 -35.79 25.55
N ASN A 709 9.28 -36.37 24.37
CA ASN A 709 9.38 -35.72 23.07
C ASN A 709 8.48 -36.47 22.05
N GLU A 710 8.40 -35.97 20.83
CA GLU A 710 7.55 -36.54 19.78
C GLU A 710 7.83 -38.02 19.53
N ALA A 711 9.11 -38.41 19.53
CA ALA A 711 9.54 -39.79 19.28
C ALA A 711 9.13 -40.75 20.41
N THR A 712 9.31 -40.34 21.67
CA THR A 712 8.91 -41.14 22.83
C THR A 712 7.40 -41.21 22.99
N VAL A 713 6.67 -40.14 22.66
CA VAL A 713 5.20 -40.16 22.60
C VAL A 713 4.70 -41.13 21.54
N ALA A 714 5.27 -41.12 20.33
CA ALA A 714 4.94 -42.07 19.28
C ALA A 714 5.19 -43.53 19.72
N TYR A 715 6.34 -43.77 20.36
CA TYR A 715 6.67 -45.08 20.94
C TYR A 715 5.64 -45.54 21.97
N TYR A 716 5.32 -44.70 22.96
CA TYR A 716 4.35 -45.08 24.00
C TYR A 716 2.92 -45.17 23.48
N LEU A 717 2.56 -44.40 22.46
CA LEU A 717 1.26 -44.50 21.79
C LEU A 717 1.11 -45.85 21.07
N LEU A 718 2.12 -46.27 20.30
CA LEU A 718 2.13 -47.58 19.64
C LEU A 718 2.15 -48.72 20.65
N LEU A 719 2.92 -48.56 21.74
CA LEU A 719 2.93 -49.51 22.85
C LEU A 719 1.55 -49.63 23.50
N ASP A 720 0.90 -48.51 23.84
CA ASP A 720 -0.44 -48.50 24.43
C ASP A 720 -1.48 -49.08 23.46
N ASN A 721 -1.38 -48.80 22.15
CA ASN A 721 -2.24 -49.42 21.13
C ASN A 721 -2.05 -50.94 21.05
N ARG A 722 -0.80 -51.43 21.05
CA ARG A 722 -0.50 -52.88 21.06
C ARG A 722 -1.12 -53.55 22.29
N PHE A 723 -0.98 -52.92 23.46
CA PHE A 723 -1.57 -53.42 24.71
C PHE A 723 -3.11 -53.36 24.72
N ARG A 724 -3.72 -52.32 24.15
CA ARG A 724 -5.19 -52.19 24.03
C ARG A 724 -5.79 -53.25 23.11
N VAL A 725 -5.12 -53.55 22.00
CA VAL A 725 -5.52 -54.62 21.07
C VAL A 725 -5.44 -55.99 21.75
N SER A 726 -4.41 -56.26 22.55
CA SER A 726 -4.28 -57.54 23.28
C SER A 726 -5.13 -57.66 24.55
N SER A 727 -5.60 -56.56 25.13
CA SER A 727 -6.35 -56.56 26.42
C SER A 727 -7.86 -56.41 26.26
N GLY A 728 -8.40 -56.44 25.03
CA GLY A 728 -9.86 -56.41 24.78
C GLY A 728 -10.59 -55.16 25.27
N TYR A 729 -9.89 -54.06 25.58
CA TYR A 729 -10.47 -52.85 26.15
C TYR A 729 -11.04 -51.88 25.10
N LEU A 730 -10.74 -52.12 23.82
CA LEU A 730 -11.58 -51.68 22.71
C LEU A 730 -12.53 -52.84 22.41
N GLY A 731 -13.63 -52.87 23.15
CA GLY A 731 -14.59 -53.95 23.13
C GLY A 731 -15.15 -54.26 21.74
N ALA A 732 -15.59 -55.51 21.61
CA ALA A 732 -16.33 -56.21 20.56
C ALA A 732 -17.36 -55.45 19.67
N GLU A 733 -17.45 -54.12 19.68
CA GLU A 733 -18.43 -53.35 18.90
C GLU A 733 -17.87 -52.71 17.61
N PHE A 734 -16.59 -52.91 17.27
CA PHE A 734 -16.01 -52.36 16.03
C PHE A 734 -15.47 -53.42 15.05
N GLN A 735 -15.51 -54.70 15.42
CA GLN A 735 -14.87 -55.76 14.63
C GLN A 735 -15.83 -56.53 13.71
N GLU A 736 -17.15 -56.27 13.79
CA GLU A 736 -18.14 -56.87 12.89
C GLU A 736 -18.23 -56.22 11.50
N THR A 737 -17.53 -55.09 11.25
CA THR A 737 -17.65 -54.34 9.99
C THR A 737 -16.46 -54.46 9.03
N MET A 738 -15.39 -55.19 9.39
CA MET A 738 -14.24 -55.39 8.49
C MET A 738 -14.05 -56.82 7.98
N GLU A 739 -14.74 -57.83 8.53
CA GLU A 739 -14.59 -59.23 8.07
C GLU A 739 -15.63 -59.68 7.03
N THR A 740 -16.53 -58.80 6.56
CA THR A 740 -17.51 -59.12 5.49
C THR A 740 -17.12 -58.62 4.09
N GLY A 741 -15.87 -58.20 3.88
CA GLY A 741 -15.32 -57.91 2.56
C GLY A 741 -14.11 -58.79 2.29
N PHE A 742 -14.23 -59.74 1.36
CA PHE A 742 -13.20 -60.68 0.89
C PHE A 742 -13.01 -61.98 1.68
N ASN A 743 -13.90 -62.97 1.45
CA ASN A 743 -13.52 -64.16 0.67
C ASN A 743 -14.73 -65.06 0.39
N ARG A 744 -14.84 -65.49 -0.87
CA ARG A 744 -15.81 -66.48 -1.37
C ARG A 744 -15.21 -67.89 -1.21
N MET A 745 -16.10 -68.86 -1.00
CA MET A 745 -15.98 -70.33 -1.17
C MET A 745 -15.67 -71.19 0.08
N HIS A 746 -16.73 -71.82 0.59
CA HIS A 746 -16.78 -73.14 1.28
C HIS A 746 -16.24 -74.30 0.40
N PRO A 747 -16.06 -75.57 0.85
CA PRO A 747 -16.61 -76.23 2.07
C PRO A 747 -15.65 -77.17 2.85
N GLY A 748 -16.04 -77.56 4.07
CA GLY A 748 -15.47 -78.73 4.76
C GLY A 748 -15.63 -78.75 6.29
N ASP A 749 -16.81 -79.13 6.77
CA ASP A 749 -17.09 -79.56 8.16
C ASP A 749 -16.33 -80.87 8.51
N PRO A 750 -16.30 -81.44 9.74
CA PRO A 750 -16.86 -80.97 11.02
C PRO A 750 -15.96 -81.23 12.27
N THR A 751 -16.52 -80.88 13.44
CA THR A 751 -16.33 -81.51 14.79
C THR A 751 -15.57 -80.74 15.88
N ASN A 752 -16.37 -80.16 16.79
CA ASN A 752 -16.18 -80.01 18.25
C ASN A 752 -15.78 -81.36 18.91
N PRO A 753 -15.26 -81.48 20.17
CA PRO A 753 -15.77 -80.73 21.34
C PRO A 753 -14.79 -80.43 22.52
N ALA A 754 -15.35 -79.69 23.50
CA ALA A 754 -15.19 -79.80 24.97
C ALA A 754 -13.90 -79.24 25.63
N VAL A 755 -13.98 -78.12 26.38
CA VAL A 755 -14.36 -77.96 27.82
C VAL A 755 -13.26 -78.31 28.83
N GLY A 756 -12.66 -77.27 29.42
CA GLY A 756 -12.83 -76.95 30.85
C GLY A 756 -11.77 -77.38 31.89
N HIS A 757 -11.50 -76.44 32.81
CA HIS A 757 -11.10 -76.55 34.24
C HIS A 757 -9.82 -75.76 34.59
N ARG A 758 -9.67 -75.07 35.74
CA ARG A 758 -10.51 -74.70 36.90
C ARG A 758 -9.74 -73.65 37.74
N LEU A 759 -10.49 -72.79 38.45
CA LEU A 759 -10.11 -71.91 39.57
C LEU A 759 -9.54 -72.69 40.79
N PRO A 760 -8.91 -72.06 41.84
CA PRO A 760 -9.68 -71.52 43.00
C PRO A 760 -9.04 -70.42 43.92
N GLY A 761 -9.90 -69.65 44.63
CA GLY A 761 -9.73 -69.19 46.05
C GLY A 761 -9.40 -67.68 46.30
N TYR A 762 -10.33 -66.74 46.59
CA TYR A 762 -11.08 -66.36 47.84
C TYR A 762 -10.30 -65.58 48.94
N MET A 763 -10.57 -64.27 49.14
CA MET A 763 -11.30 -63.69 50.31
C MET A 763 -11.35 -62.14 50.33
N ASP A 764 -12.53 -61.63 50.69
CA ASP A 764 -13.02 -60.25 50.80
C ASP A 764 -12.46 -59.41 51.97
N TYR A 765 -12.63 -58.08 51.94
CA TYR A 765 -13.26 -57.29 53.04
C TYR A 765 -13.66 -55.84 52.60
N GLN A 766 -14.98 -55.61 52.57
CA GLN A 766 -15.78 -54.44 53.02
C GLN A 766 -15.64 -53.00 52.44
N GLY A 767 -16.73 -52.54 51.79
CA GLY A 767 -17.67 -51.59 52.44
C GLY A 767 -17.74 -50.13 51.95
N MET A 768 -18.69 -49.80 51.06
CA MET A 768 -19.76 -48.76 51.25
C MET A 768 -20.45 -48.35 49.93
N GLY A 769 -21.79 -48.43 49.91
CA GLY A 769 -22.65 -47.49 49.18
C GLY A 769 -23.20 -47.89 47.80
N LEU A 770 -24.28 -48.68 47.78
CA LEU A 770 -25.22 -48.76 46.65
C LEU A 770 -25.77 -47.35 46.34
N ARG A 771 -25.49 -46.82 45.14
CA ARG A 771 -26.20 -45.65 44.57
C ARG A 771 -27.14 -46.12 43.46
N SER A 772 -28.38 -45.66 43.57
CA SER A 772 -29.56 -45.92 42.75
C SER A 772 -29.30 -46.02 41.24
N GLN A 773 -29.82 -47.09 40.62
CA GLN A 773 -30.09 -47.14 39.17
C GLN A 773 -31.15 -46.08 38.82
N PHE A 774 -30.70 -44.93 38.29
CA PHE A 774 -31.56 -44.11 37.43
C PHE A 774 -31.43 -44.63 35.99
N PRO A 775 -32.51 -44.70 35.21
CA PRO A 775 -32.41 -45.07 33.80
C PRO A 775 -31.65 -43.97 33.07
N VAL A 776 -30.46 -44.30 32.58
CA VAL A 776 -29.69 -43.42 31.69
C VAL A 776 -30.49 -43.29 30.40
N GLU A 777 -31.05 -42.11 30.12
CA GLU A 777 -31.55 -41.78 28.78
C GLU A 777 -30.37 -41.97 27.81
N ARG A 778 -30.41 -43.05 27.02
CA ARG A 778 -29.44 -43.28 25.96
C ARG A 778 -29.66 -42.22 24.89
N LYS A 779 -28.84 -41.17 24.89
CA LYS A 779 -28.78 -40.20 23.80
C LYS A 779 -27.93 -40.79 22.68
N TRP A 780 -28.55 -40.96 21.52
CA TRP A 780 -27.88 -41.34 20.28
C TRP A 780 -27.57 -40.07 19.50
N ALA A 781 -26.35 -39.98 18.99
CA ALA A 781 -25.92 -38.93 18.06
C ALA A 781 -25.43 -39.58 16.77
N LEU A 782 -25.91 -39.09 15.63
CA LEU A 782 -25.49 -39.54 14.30
C LEU A 782 -24.85 -38.35 13.58
N GLY A 783 -23.56 -38.45 13.24
CA GLY A 783 -22.86 -37.46 12.43
C GLY A 783 -22.80 -37.88 10.96
N LEU A 784 -23.16 -36.98 10.04
CA LEU A 784 -23.07 -37.20 8.60
C LEU A 784 -21.97 -36.33 8.00
N GLN A 785 -21.00 -36.95 7.31
CA GLN A 785 -19.97 -36.23 6.57
C GLN A 785 -20.29 -36.24 5.07
N SER A 786 -20.49 -35.06 4.48
CA SER A 786 -20.83 -34.91 3.06
C SER A 786 -20.18 -33.65 2.47
N ARG A 787 -19.92 -33.66 1.16
CA ARG A 787 -19.46 -32.49 0.39
C ARG A 787 -20.62 -31.59 -0.08
N ALA A 788 -21.86 -32.01 0.14
CA ALA A 788 -23.05 -31.27 -0.24
C ALA A 788 -23.32 -30.08 0.71
N HIS A 789 -24.05 -29.07 0.24
CA HIS A 789 -24.36 -27.90 1.05
C HIS A 789 -25.29 -28.32 2.22
N PRO A 790 -25.08 -27.85 3.47
CA PRO A 790 -25.88 -28.25 4.63
C PRO A 790 -27.42 -28.18 4.46
N ARG A 791 -27.94 -27.29 3.61
CA ARG A 791 -29.39 -27.23 3.32
C ARG A 791 -29.88 -28.47 2.58
N GLU A 792 -29.13 -28.95 1.60
CA GLU A 792 -29.49 -30.13 0.80
C GLU A 792 -29.47 -31.38 1.68
N ILE A 793 -28.45 -31.50 2.54
CA ILE A 793 -28.35 -32.58 3.53
C ILE A 793 -29.58 -32.59 4.43
N MET A 794 -29.95 -31.43 5.01
CA MET A 794 -31.13 -31.35 5.88
C MET A 794 -32.43 -31.64 5.15
N THR A 795 -32.56 -31.31 3.86
CA THR A 795 -33.73 -31.67 3.06
C THR A 795 -33.88 -33.18 2.95
N GLU A 796 -32.79 -33.91 2.69
CA GLU A 796 -32.84 -35.38 2.59
C GLU A 796 -33.06 -36.04 3.96
N VAL A 797 -32.45 -35.52 5.03
CA VAL A 797 -32.70 -35.98 6.41
C VAL A 797 -34.19 -35.84 6.77
N LEU A 798 -34.79 -34.69 6.46
CA LEU A 798 -36.22 -34.45 6.73
C LEU A 798 -37.14 -35.38 5.92
N LYS A 799 -36.78 -35.71 4.67
CA LYS A 799 -37.51 -36.70 3.86
C LYS A 799 -37.43 -38.09 4.50
N ALA A 800 -36.23 -38.53 4.88
CA ALA A 800 -36.03 -39.83 5.51
C ALA A 800 -36.79 -39.95 6.85
N LEU A 801 -36.75 -38.91 7.68
CA LEU A 801 -37.52 -38.88 8.93
C LEU A 801 -39.03 -38.98 8.67
N ARG A 802 -39.53 -38.36 7.60
CA ARG A 802 -40.95 -38.46 7.20
C ARG A 802 -41.30 -39.89 6.76
N GLU A 803 -40.47 -40.51 5.93
CA GLU A 803 -40.68 -41.90 5.47
C GLU A 803 -40.67 -42.90 6.63
N LEU A 804 -39.87 -42.63 7.66
CA LEU A 804 -39.76 -43.47 8.86
C LEU A 804 -40.84 -43.19 9.92
N ASN A 805 -41.82 -42.32 9.65
CA ASN A 805 -42.83 -41.87 10.61
C ASN A 805 -42.24 -41.32 11.94
N VAL A 806 -41.08 -40.65 11.85
CA VAL A 806 -40.49 -39.95 12.98
C VAL A 806 -41.10 -38.57 13.07
N ALA A 807 -41.56 -38.15 14.25
CA ALA A 807 -41.94 -36.76 14.49
C ALA A 807 -40.72 -35.96 14.98
N TRP A 808 -40.57 -34.71 14.55
CA TRP A 808 -39.40 -33.90 14.91
C TRP A 808 -39.73 -32.44 15.23
N LYS A 809 -38.92 -31.83 16.10
CA LYS A 809 -38.93 -30.41 16.44
C LYS A 809 -37.55 -29.81 16.19
N LYS A 810 -37.48 -28.77 15.37
CA LYS A 810 -36.25 -28.01 15.15
C LYS A 810 -35.90 -27.21 16.40
N ILE A 811 -34.66 -27.31 16.86
CA ILE A 811 -34.15 -26.62 18.06
C ILE A 811 -32.89 -25.78 17.80
N GLY A 812 -32.34 -25.82 16.57
CA GLY A 812 -31.23 -24.97 16.11
C GLY A 812 -31.16 -24.96 14.58
N HIS A 813 -30.15 -24.33 13.98
CA HIS A 813 -30.04 -24.25 12.52
C HIS A 813 -29.99 -25.64 11.85
N TYR A 814 -29.25 -26.57 12.45
CA TYR A 814 -29.09 -27.97 12.02
C TYR A 814 -29.53 -29.00 13.07
N ASN A 815 -29.90 -28.53 14.28
CA ASN A 815 -30.25 -29.40 15.40
C ASN A 815 -31.75 -29.70 15.47
N MET A 816 -32.10 -30.96 15.69
CA MET A 816 -33.48 -31.44 15.77
C MET A 816 -33.68 -32.45 16.90
N LYS A 817 -34.76 -32.31 17.67
CA LYS A 817 -35.26 -33.36 18.57
C LYS A 817 -36.25 -34.23 17.82
N CYS A 818 -36.01 -35.53 17.81
CA CYS A 818 -36.80 -36.53 17.10
C CYS A 818 -37.47 -37.49 18.08
N ARG A 819 -38.68 -37.95 17.74
CA ARG A 819 -39.44 -38.97 18.45
C ARG A 819 -39.99 -39.96 17.44
N TRP A 820 -39.54 -41.21 17.50
CA TRP A 820 -40.09 -42.26 16.66
C TRP A 820 -41.33 -42.87 17.31
N LEU A 821 -42.40 -43.03 16.51
CA LEU A 821 -43.64 -43.69 16.91
C LEU A 821 -43.85 -44.89 15.96
N PRO A 822 -43.73 -46.14 16.42
CA PRO A 822 -43.97 -47.30 15.56
C PRO A 822 -45.45 -47.32 15.14
N GLY A 823 -45.73 -47.15 13.85
CA GLY A 823 -47.09 -47.26 13.32
C GLY A 823 -47.56 -48.71 13.25
N ILE A 824 -48.80 -48.97 13.70
CA ILE A 824 -49.52 -50.22 13.42
C ILE A 824 -49.88 -50.21 11.92
N PRO A 825 -49.60 -51.26 11.14
CA PRO A 825 -49.86 -51.25 9.71
C PRO A 825 -51.37 -51.38 9.43
N GLY A 826 -51.89 -50.45 8.63
CA GLY A 826 -53.25 -50.52 8.07
C GLY A 826 -54.25 -49.56 8.69
N HIS A 827 -54.21 -48.28 8.30
CA HIS A 827 -55.38 -47.43 8.11
C HIS A 827 -54.93 -46.17 7.35
N HIS A 828 -54.99 -46.26 6.01
CA HIS A 828 -55.10 -45.09 5.17
C HIS A 828 -56.54 -44.58 5.20
N GLU A 829 -56.69 -43.29 4.88
CA GLU A 829 -57.91 -42.54 4.57
C GLU A 829 -58.51 -41.67 5.69
N GLY A 830 -58.31 -40.37 5.53
CA GLY A 830 -59.44 -39.42 5.55
C GLY A 830 -59.58 -38.52 6.77
N MET A 831 -58.83 -37.41 6.80
CA MET A 831 -59.27 -36.05 7.20
C MET A 831 -58.13 -35.06 6.82
N ILE A 832 -58.10 -34.53 5.60
CA ILE A 832 -58.74 -33.29 5.07
C ILE A 832 -57.98 -31.97 5.44
N ASN A 833 -57.34 -31.41 4.40
CA ASN A 833 -57.15 -29.99 4.01
C ASN A 833 -56.38 -28.94 4.87
N ASN A 834 -55.17 -28.56 4.36
CA ASN A 834 -54.47 -27.25 4.21
C ASN A 834 -54.66 -26.09 5.24
N PRO A 835 -53.61 -25.30 5.60
CA PRO A 835 -52.51 -24.84 4.73
C PRO A 835 -51.10 -24.87 5.35
N VAL A 836 -50.10 -24.47 4.56
CA VAL A 836 -48.67 -24.29 4.86
C VAL A 836 -48.42 -23.65 6.24
N HIS A 837 -47.45 -24.18 7.00
CA HIS A 837 -47.02 -23.81 8.37
C HIS A 837 -47.73 -24.50 9.54
N SER A 838 -47.21 -25.65 9.96
CA SER A 838 -47.19 -26.00 11.39
C SER A 838 -46.00 -26.90 11.71
N ASN A 839 -45.06 -26.35 12.48
CA ASN A 839 -44.07 -27.10 13.23
C ASN A 839 -44.77 -28.28 13.91
N HIS A 840 -44.38 -29.53 13.61
CA HIS A 840 -44.84 -30.69 14.37
C HIS A 840 -44.30 -30.57 15.80
N TYR A 841 -45.14 -30.00 16.65
CA TYR A 841 -44.86 -29.54 18.01
C TYR A 841 -45.14 -30.69 18.99
N PHE A 842 -44.21 -30.96 19.90
CA PHE A 842 -44.49 -31.75 21.10
C PHE A 842 -45.05 -30.81 22.17
N GLY A 843 -46.24 -31.11 22.71
CA GLY A 843 -46.82 -30.41 23.85
C GLY A 843 -45.91 -30.42 25.08
N ASP A 844 -46.09 -29.41 25.94
CA ASP A 844 -45.21 -28.95 27.02
C ASP A 844 -44.86 -30.03 28.07
N GLU A 845 -43.58 -30.27 28.35
CA GLU A 845 -43.11 -31.16 29.46
C GLU A 845 -42.92 -30.35 30.75
N SER A 846 -43.94 -29.58 31.16
CA SER A 846 -44.01 -29.02 32.51
C SER A 846 -45.45 -28.91 33.00
N THR A 847 -46.05 -30.03 33.43
CA THR A 847 -46.96 -30.11 34.60
C THR A 847 -47.28 -31.56 34.93
N ILE A 848 -47.10 -31.90 36.21
CA ILE A 848 -47.31 -33.22 36.82
C ILE A 848 -48.81 -33.42 37.10
N ILE A 849 -49.35 -34.62 36.82
CA ILE A 849 -50.48 -35.17 37.57
C ILE A 849 -50.18 -36.65 37.87
N GLU A 850 -49.93 -36.94 39.15
CA GLU A 850 -50.20 -38.24 39.75
C GLU A 850 -51.72 -38.47 39.67
N ASN A 851 -52.17 -39.41 38.85
CA ASN A 851 -53.29 -40.31 39.15
C ASN A 851 -53.48 -41.37 38.06
N ASP A 852 -53.47 -42.61 38.55
CA ASP A 852 -53.98 -43.87 38.03
C ASP A 852 -54.45 -44.00 36.57
N GLY A 853 -53.79 -44.94 35.88
CA GLY A 853 -54.51 -45.87 35.00
C GLY A 853 -54.50 -45.59 33.50
N VAL A 854 -53.39 -45.24 32.86
CA VAL A 854 -53.22 -45.45 31.40
C VAL A 854 -51.78 -45.84 31.06
N VAL A 855 -51.65 -46.91 30.26
CA VAL A 855 -50.43 -47.62 29.84
C VAL A 855 -49.37 -46.67 29.24
N LYS A 856 -48.15 -46.65 29.80
CA LYS A 856 -46.95 -46.12 29.11
C LYS A 856 -46.70 -46.98 27.88
N SER A 857 -46.84 -46.41 26.68
CA SER A 857 -46.47 -47.12 25.45
C SER A 857 -44.95 -47.40 25.47
N PRO A 858 -44.50 -48.67 25.49
CA PRO A 858 -43.12 -49.01 25.83
C PRO A 858 -42.08 -48.72 24.72
N ASN A 859 -42.49 -48.26 23.54
CA ASN A 859 -41.63 -48.20 22.35
C ASN A 859 -41.47 -46.79 21.76
N VAL A 860 -41.25 -45.77 22.60
CA VAL A 860 -40.95 -44.40 22.11
C VAL A 860 -39.45 -44.12 22.25
N ILE A 861 -38.76 -43.94 21.12
CA ILE A 861 -37.34 -43.57 21.09
C ILE A 861 -37.21 -42.07 20.85
N LYS A 862 -36.56 -41.37 21.79
CA LYS A 862 -36.17 -39.95 21.67
C LYS A 862 -34.69 -39.86 21.29
N PHE A 863 -34.34 -39.06 20.29
CA PHE A 863 -32.95 -38.83 19.88
C PHE A 863 -32.76 -37.43 19.29
N GLU A 864 -31.52 -36.96 19.24
CA GLU A 864 -31.16 -35.67 18.66
C GLU A 864 -30.33 -35.88 17.40
N VAL A 865 -30.62 -35.10 16.36
CA VAL A 865 -29.84 -35.06 15.11
C VAL A 865 -29.16 -33.69 15.06
N GLN A 866 -27.84 -33.66 14.82
CA GLN A 866 -27.03 -32.45 14.66
C GLN A 866 -26.51 -32.34 13.22
#